data_AF-A0A6M4A8T2-F1
#
_entry.id   AF-A0A6M4A8T2-F1
#
_cell.length_a   1.000
_cell.length_b   1.000
_cell.length_c   1.000
_cell.angle_alpha   90.00
_cell.angle_beta   90.00
_cell.angle_gamma   90.00
#
_symmetry.space_group_name_H-M   'P 1'
#
loop_
_entity.id
_entity.type
_entity.pdbx_description
1 polymer ?
#
loop_
_entity_poly.entity_id
_entity_poly.type
_entity_poly.pdbx_seq_one_letter_code
_entity_poly.pdbx_strand_id
1 'polypeptide(L)'
;MLLLSGFSASTYAQEARRPYIVQLQAQPTASYAGGVANLAPTQATSGSRINFESVDVQNYVRYLGDQQNLVTSTIANAEILASYNTVLNGFAAMLTDAEVQSLQNNPNVLSVQANEMRQLQTITTTSFLGLDAANGMWSQLGGRNMSGEGMVVGIIDGGIWPENTAFADRVDANGVPTHDAGGTQVFGPAPASYKGACDSGLGFDPAKHCNNKLVGAHAYASGMKASNPTFHWTEFLDSPRDSVGGTVGHGGHGDHTASTVAGNWGATAVISGVPMGIATGMAPRARIAAYKVCWTFVDATATDGTGSKNSCTSIDIVSAIDQAVKDGVNVINFSISGGESVNDLAEQAFLRAANAGVFVAASAGNSGPDNQVAHISPWLTTVAASTHDRSLKSSVTLGNGAKYSGASFNTVDLAASPMIRAEDAGLAGADATELKLCFSNSVVSPGTPLLDPAKVAGKVVTCTRGTNARVDKSLAVLNAGGVGMVLVDNGAGLVAEVHSVPTVHVSVADGALIKTYATTASANAAISKFGVVKVPAPIMAGFSSRGPNRFDGNQLKPDITGPGVDIIANVTPGMTEAERNAIADGSAAGAPAWASYQGTSMSSPHIAGIATLLRQQHPTWSPAAVKSAMMTTSTPTLDDGLIGMQNGKLPWSQGAGHVNPNGAANPGLVYDLGKNDYIKYQCKVNKAAVVPASDCTTIGTLNETYNLNLPSLRIANHHVSKITFILLLFEFAIALGAVYLGAMIRMLDHHYPSYVSIDNFFLTAVTFALTVVFSLSALGMYQINFREGIRATFLRLMPAFALALTLITLIFYVIPALYLGRGIMGLVFVITAAGVLVGRILFFKTSEIRLLKSRIIFLGTGKLAQECHELALTNTAHHEYHILGFVPVSDEEQVVLGKYVLPTSIGIAGLAKQYSADEVVVAVQNRRGVHFPIQELLDCKLMGVKVIDAAAFFEREACQIRVESLQPGWLVFGDGFNQSFSRKFGKQIFDLVVSAMMFLLTLPIMLFTAMLIYLEDRGPIFYKQERVGKNGLSYMVLKFRSMGISAEKAGSPQWASANDPRTTRVGSVIRKLRIDELPQIINVLKGEMSFVGPRPERPFFVEQLCKEVPFYNMRHSVKPGITGMAQVRYAYGASVEDALQKLQYDLYYVKNNSLFLDILILLETVQVVLLGKGAR
;
A
#
# COMPACT_ATOMS: atom_id res chain seq x y z
N MET A 1 36.87 40.40 76.11
CA MET A 1 38.24 40.11 76.60
C MET A 1 38.68 38.81 75.93
N LEU A 2 39.46 38.86 74.84
CA LEU A 2 40.95 38.92 74.80
C LEU A 2 41.54 37.54 75.21
N LEU A 3 42.36 36.82 74.45
CA LEU A 3 43.33 37.14 73.38
C LEU A 3 43.87 35.85 72.72
N LEU A 4 44.17 35.94 71.41
CA LEU A 4 45.38 35.51 70.63
C LEU A 4 46.13 34.21 71.05
N SER A 5 46.63 33.32 70.18
CA SER A 5 47.07 33.38 68.77
C SER A 5 47.67 32.01 68.38
N GLY A 6 47.69 31.63 67.09
CA GLY A 6 48.60 30.55 66.64
C GLY A 6 48.39 29.88 65.27
N PHE A 7 48.38 30.67 64.18
CA PHE A 7 48.89 30.36 62.82
C PHE A 7 48.53 29.09 61.99
N SER A 8 48.06 29.41 60.77
CA SER A 8 48.33 28.80 59.44
C SER A 8 47.69 27.46 59.03
N ALA A 9 46.59 27.57 58.29
CA ALA A 9 46.44 26.98 56.96
C ALA A 9 45.22 27.61 56.26
N SER A 10 45.42 28.73 55.56
CA SER A 10 44.46 29.22 54.57
C SER A 10 44.62 28.39 53.29
N THR A 11 43.93 27.25 53.24
CA THR A 11 43.64 26.59 51.95
C THR A 11 42.70 27.51 51.17
N TYR A 12 43.23 28.17 50.15
CA TYR A 12 42.41 28.79 49.10
C TYR A 12 41.52 27.69 48.52
N ALA A 13 40.23 27.71 48.87
CA ALA A 13 39.22 26.96 48.15
C ALA A 13 39.17 27.55 46.74
N GLN A 14 39.70 26.83 45.76
CA GLN A 14 39.64 27.22 44.36
C GLN A 14 38.15 27.29 43.98
N GLU A 15 37.63 28.48 43.69
CA GLU A 15 36.22 28.67 43.33
C GLU A 15 35.87 27.77 42.13
N ALA A 16 34.82 26.97 42.27
CA ALA A 16 34.40 26.02 41.26
C ALA A 16 33.92 26.77 40.01
N ARG A 17 34.68 26.66 38.92
CA ARG A 17 34.29 27.21 37.61
C ARG A 17 33.22 26.34 36.96
N ARG A 18 32.21 26.96 36.33
CA ARG A 18 31.15 26.29 35.56
C ARG A 18 31.08 26.85 34.15
N PRO A 19 30.57 26.11 33.17
CA PRO A 19 30.44 26.60 31.80
C PRO A 19 29.29 27.61 31.67
N TYR A 20 29.56 28.76 31.07
CA TYR A 20 28.59 29.80 30.73
C TYR A 20 28.76 30.27 29.28
N ILE A 21 27.68 30.77 28.69
CA ILE A 21 27.66 31.48 27.41
C ILE A 21 27.48 32.98 27.70
N VAL A 22 28.40 33.79 27.21
CA VAL A 22 28.40 35.26 27.32
C VAL A 22 28.07 35.84 25.96
N GLN A 23 26.93 36.51 25.85
CA GLN A 23 26.50 37.23 24.65
C GLN A 23 26.87 38.70 24.78
N LEU A 24 27.41 39.30 23.72
CA LEU A 24 27.81 40.71 23.66
C LEU A 24 26.76 41.58 22.96
N GLN A 25 26.85 42.89 23.18
CA GLN A 25 25.89 43.88 22.67
C GLN A 25 25.91 44.06 21.15
N ALA A 26 27.10 44.02 20.52
CA ALA A 26 27.19 44.23 19.07
C ALA A 26 26.49 43.10 18.29
N GLN A 27 25.76 43.45 17.24
CA GLN A 27 24.99 42.49 16.44
C GLN A 27 25.92 41.47 15.77
N PRO A 28 25.52 40.18 15.68
CA PRO A 28 26.28 39.19 14.95
C PRO A 28 26.23 39.45 13.44
N THR A 29 27.22 38.91 12.71
CA THR A 29 27.40 39.13 11.26
C THR A 29 26.13 38.84 10.45
N ALA A 30 25.36 37.81 10.80
CA ALA A 30 24.12 37.44 10.10
C ALA A 30 22.98 38.45 10.27
N SER A 31 23.05 39.34 11.27
CA SER A 31 21.98 40.26 11.64
C SER A 31 22.41 41.73 11.61
N TYR A 32 23.67 42.02 11.28
CA TYR A 32 24.18 43.39 11.25
C TYR A 32 23.65 44.16 10.04
N ALA A 33 22.74 45.09 10.32
CA ALA A 33 22.05 45.92 9.33
C ALA A 33 22.78 47.24 9.04
N GLY A 34 24.03 47.41 9.48
CA GLY A 34 24.78 48.66 9.41
C GLY A 34 24.71 49.48 10.71
N GLY A 35 25.45 50.58 10.79
CA GLY A 35 25.43 51.50 11.94
C GLY A 35 26.75 51.66 12.69
N VAL A 36 27.75 50.83 12.43
CA VAL A 36 29.14 51.04 12.86
C VAL A 36 29.87 51.84 11.77
N ALA A 37 30.53 52.92 12.19
CA ALA A 37 31.24 53.81 11.26
C ALA A 37 32.26 53.03 10.42
N ASN A 38 32.26 53.27 9.11
CA ASN A 38 33.14 52.62 8.13
C ASN A 38 32.94 51.10 7.95
N LEU A 39 31.83 50.52 8.42
CA LEU A 39 31.49 49.11 8.20
C LEU A 39 30.12 48.97 7.52
N ALA A 40 30.12 48.39 6.31
CA ALA A 40 28.91 48.14 5.53
C ALA A 40 28.03 47.06 6.18
N PRO A 41 26.69 47.10 5.97
CA PRO A 41 25.78 46.07 6.45
C PRO A 41 26.15 44.69 5.90
N THR A 42 26.09 43.67 6.75
CA THR A 42 26.42 42.28 6.37
C THR A 42 25.19 41.38 6.32
N GLN A 43 24.04 41.82 6.83
CA GLN A 43 22.79 41.07 6.77
C GLN A 43 22.38 40.76 5.32
N ALA A 44 22.04 39.49 5.05
CA ALA A 44 21.58 39.07 3.73
C ALA A 44 20.22 39.70 3.37
N THR A 45 20.07 40.14 2.12
CA THR A 45 18.80 40.62 1.58
C THR A 45 17.87 39.45 1.25
N SER A 46 16.55 39.68 1.22
CA SER A 46 15.55 38.65 0.93
C SER A 46 15.88 37.90 -0.37
N GLY A 47 15.96 36.57 -0.30
CA GLY A 47 16.29 35.70 -1.43
C GLY A 47 17.80 35.47 -1.68
N SER A 48 18.69 36.07 -0.87
CA SER A 48 20.14 35.89 -0.98
C SER A 48 20.74 35.19 0.25
N ARG A 49 21.96 34.65 0.12
CA ARG A 49 22.75 34.11 1.24
C ARG A 49 23.89 35.08 1.57
N ILE A 50 24.32 35.09 2.83
CA ILE A 50 25.47 35.88 3.24
C ILE A 50 26.73 35.34 2.53
N ASN A 51 27.56 36.23 1.99
CA ASN A 51 28.84 35.86 1.39
C ASN A 51 29.94 36.09 2.41
N PHE A 52 30.40 35.02 3.06
CA PHE A 52 31.48 35.09 4.05
C PHE A 52 32.83 35.50 3.47
N GLU A 53 33.02 35.41 2.16
CA GLU A 53 34.26 35.83 1.49
C GLU A 53 34.27 37.32 1.15
N SER A 54 33.17 38.05 1.37
CA SER A 54 33.12 39.48 1.06
C SER A 54 33.99 40.28 2.03
N VAL A 55 34.62 41.33 1.51
CA VAL A 55 35.48 42.24 2.28
C VAL A 55 34.69 42.87 3.43
N ASP A 56 33.43 43.22 3.21
CA ASP A 56 32.55 43.82 4.22
C ASP A 56 32.27 42.86 5.38
N VAL A 57 32.00 41.58 5.09
CA VAL A 57 31.81 40.55 6.11
C VAL A 57 33.10 40.31 6.88
N GLN A 58 34.24 40.22 6.20
CA GLN A 58 35.54 40.01 6.84
C GLN A 58 35.95 41.21 7.73
N ASN A 59 35.63 42.43 7.32
CA ASN A 59 35.86 43.63 8.12
C ASN A 59 35.01 43.62 9.40
N TYR A 60 33.73 43.26 9.29
CA TYR A 60 32.83 43.22 10.43
C TYR A 60 33.17 42.08 11.40
N VAL A 61 33.56 40.90 10.90
CA VAL A 61 34.03 39.79 11.73
C VAL A 61 35.27 40.18 12.55
N ARG A 62 36.20 40.94 11.96
CA ARG A 62 37.37 41.49 12.69
C ARG A 62 36.94 42.44 13.81
N TYR A 63 36.03 43.37 13.51
CA TYR A 63 35.47 44.27 14.52
C TYR A 63 34.84 43.51 15.70
N LEU A 64 34.05 42.46 15.42
CA LEU A 64 33.48 41.62 16.48
C LEU A 64 34.55 40.89 17.31
N GLY A 65 35.63 40.42 16.67
CA GLY A 65 36.78 39.85 17.37
C GLY A 65 37.44 40.82 18.35
N ASP A 66 37.61 42.08 17.95
CA ASP A 66 38.16 43.12 18.84
C ASP A 66 37.24 43.39 20.04
N GLN A 67 35.92 43.43 19.82
CA GLN A 67 34.94 43.57 20.91
C GLN A 67 34.97 42.37 21.87
N GLN A 68 35.13 41.16 21.35
CA GLN A 68 35.25 39.95 22.18
C GLN A 68 36.53 39.99 23.02
N ASN A 69 37.66 40.36 22.44
CA ASN A 69 38.94 40.49 23.14
C ASN A 69 38.88 41.53 24.28
N LEU A 70 38.18 42.64 24.05
CA LEU A 70 37.99 43.66 25.08
C LEU A 70 37.26 43.09 26.30
N VAL A 71 36.24 42.27 26.10
CA VAL A 71 35.49 41.66 27.19
C VAL A 71 36.23 40.48 27.84
N THR A 72 36.85 39.59 27.05
CA THR A 72 37.60 38.45 27.58
C THR A 72 38.83 38.87 28.37
N SER A 73 39.42 40.04 28.07
CA SER A 73 40.51 40.60 28.88
C SER A 73 40.13 40.89 30.34
N THR A 74 38.84 41.08 30.62
CA THR A 74 38.32 41.31 32.00
C THR A 74 38.21 40.02 32.82
N ILE A 75 38.40 38.86 32.19
CA ILE A 75 38.33 37.51 32.76
C ILE A 75 39.57 36.68 32.37
N ALA A 76 40.76 37.28 32.44
CA ALA A 76 42.00 36.72 31.89
C ALA A 76 42.40 35.30 32.38
N ASN A 77 41.82 34.83 33.49
CA ASN A 77 42.07 33.50 34.06
C ASN A 77 40.99 32.46 33.70
N ALA A 78 39.96 32.85 32.95
CA ALA A 78 38.89 31.95 32.51
C ALA A 78 39.28 31.22 31.21
N GLU A 79 39.08 29.91 31.19
CA GLU A 79 39.23 29.12 29.97
C GLU A 79 38.09 29.44 28.99
N ILE A 80 38.45 29.94 27.82
CA ILE A 80 37.50 30.17 26.72
C ILE A 80 37.28 28.83 25.99
N LEU A 81 36.04 28.36 26.03
CA LEU A 81 35.61 27.09 25.41
C LEU A 81 35.26 27.27 23.93
N ALA A 82 34.69 28.42 23.55
CA ALA A 82 34.27 28.73 22.18
C ALA A 82 34.09 30.24 21.96
N SER A 83 34.08 30.68 20.71
CA SER A 83 33.79 32.07 20.30
C SER A 83 32.79 32.09 19.15
N TYR A 84 31.88 33.06 19.14
CA TYR A 84 30.75 33.16 18.21
C TYR A 84 30.71 34.57 17.60
N ASN A 85 30.65 34.70 16.28
CA ASN A 85 30.56 36.00 15.59
C ASN A 85 29.50 36.03 14.45
N THR A 86 28.98 34.86 14.06
CA THR A 86 28.10 34.73 12.87
C THR A 86 26.62 34.84 13.20
N VAL A 87 26.10 33.97 14.06
CA VAL A 87 24.67 33.90 14.44
C VAL A 87 24.40 34.41 15.86
N LEU A 88 25.47 34.48 16.64
CA LEU A 88 25.54 35.02 17.99
C LEU A 88 26.88 35.75 18.06
N ASN A 89 26.94 36.89 18.74
CA ASN A 89 28.19 37.56 19.06
C ASN A 89 28.50 37.30 20.54
N GLY A 90 29.60 36.63 20.84
CA GLY A 90 29.89 36.19 22.21
C GLY A 90 30.96 35.12 22.31
N PHE A 91 31.09 34.56 23.50
CA PHE A 91 32.00 33.44 23.78
C PHE A 91 31.42 32.53 24.88
N ALA A 92 31.88 31.28 24.94
CA ALA A 92 31.62 30.38 26.05
C ALA A 92 32.89 30.26 26.91
N ALA A 93 32.75 30.26 28.23
CA ALA A 93 33.89 30.20 29.14
C ALA A 93 33.57 29.44 30.44
N MET A 94 34.61 28.90 31.08
CA MET A 94 34.54 28.36 32.44
C MET A 94 34.69 29.50 33.45
N LEU A 95 33.58 29.95 34.03
CA LEU A 95 33.53 31.13 34.91
C LEU A 95 33.25 30.75 36.37
N THR A 96 33.81 31.54 37.28
CA THR A 96 33.42 31.61 38.69
C THR A 96 32.19 32.50 38.89
N ASP A 97 31.51 32.37 40.03
CA ASP A 97 30.35 33.23 40.34
C ASP A 97 30.72 34.73 40.35
N ALA A 98 31.94 35.07 40.80
CA ALA A 98 32.45 36.45 40.80
C ALA A 98 32.68 36.99 39.38
N GLU A 99 33.23 36.18 38.47
CA GLU A 99 33.41 36.55 37.06
C GLU A 99 32.07 36.68 36.33
N VAL A 100 31.08 35.83 36.65
CA VAL A 100 29.72 35.95 36.12
C VAL A 100 29.10 37.29 36.51
N GLN A 101 29.19 37.69 37.79
CA GLN A 101 28.69 38.99 38.24
C GLN A 101 29.44 40.16 37.59
N SER A 102 30.77 40.06 37.43
CA SER A 102 31.57 41.07 36.74
C SER A 102 31.11 41.25 35.29
N LEU A 103 30.90 40.15 34.56
CA LEU A 103 30.44 40.18 33.18
C LEU A 103 29.00 40.67 33.05
N GLN A 104 28.09 40.30 33.96
CA GLN A 104 26.71 40.81 33.97
C GLN A 104 26.65 42.33 34.14
N ASN A 105 27.65 42.93 34.81
CA ASN A 105 27.78 44.37 35.00
C ASN A 105 28.62 45.06 33.91
N ASN A 106 29.17 44.32 32.94
CA ASN A 106 29.98 44.88 31.86
C ASN A 106 29.06 45.48 30.78
N PRO A 107 29.21 46.78 30.41
CA PRO A 107 28.31 47.44 29.46
C PRO A 107 28.35 46.86 28.05
N ASN A 108 29.39 46.10 27.70
CA ASN A 108 29.52 45.43 26.40
C ASN A 108 28.91 44.01 26.37
N VAL A 109 28.49 43.50 27.53
CA VAL A 109 27.81 42.21 27.67
C VAL A 109 26.30 42.44 27.65
N LEU A 110 25.60 41.65 26.85
CA LEU A 110 24.15 41.65 26.75
C LEU A 110 23.51 40.60 27.67
N SER A 111 24.08 39.39 27.73
CA SER A 111 23.60 38.35 28.65
C SER A 111 24.71 37.36 29.04
N VAL A 112 24.59 36.79 30.25
CA VAL A 112 25.41 35.67 30.71
C VAL A 112 24.46 34.56 31.13
N GLN A 113 24.53 33.41 30.46
CA GLN A 113 23.63 32.27 30.67
C GLN A 113 24.45 31.04 31.03
N ALA A 114 24.00 30.27 32.03
CA ALA A 114 24.61 29.00 32.35
C ALA A 114 24.48 28.03 31.15
N ASN A 115 25.50 27.23 30.89
CA ASN A 115 25.38 26.15 29.92
C ASN A 115 24.39 25.11 30.45
N GLU A 116 23.36 24.83 29.67
CA GLU A 116 22.32 23.88 30.04
C GLU A 116 22.43 22.63 29.17
N MET A 117 22.50 21.47 29.81
CA MET A 117 22.40 20.19 29.09
C MET A 117 20.97 20.02 28.57
N ARG A 118 20.82 20.02 27.25
CA ARG A 118 19.55 19.77 26.57
C ARG A 118 19.37 18.27 26.37
N GLN A 119 18.18 17.75 26.65
CA GLN A 119 17.84 16.36 26.35
C GLN A 119 17.38 16.25 24.89
N LEU A 120 17.70 15.13 24.25
CA LEU A 120 17.15 14.81 22.94
C LEU A 120 15.65 14.52 23.10
N GLN A 121 14.78 15.30 22.46
CA GLN A 121 13.36 14.95 22.32
C GLN A 121 13.20 14.11 21.06
N THR A 122 13.57 12.84 21.14
CA THR A 122 13.52 11.97 19.98
C THR A 122 12.14 11.35 19.83
N ILE A 123 11.40 11.08 20.91
CA ILE A 123 10.07 10.45 20.86
C ILE A 123 9.05 11.43 20.27
N THR A 124 8.73 11.27 18.98
CA THR A 124 7.96 12.27 18.21
C THR A 124 6.68 11.72 17.58
N THR A 125 6.35 10.43 17.71
CA THR A 125 5.25 9.84 16.93
C THR A 125 3.88 10.47 17.22
N THR A 126 3.61 10.87 18.46
CA THR A 126 2.38 11.59 18.83
C THR A 126 2.29 12.96 18.17
N SER A 127 3.41 13.71 18.14
CA SER A 127 3.49 15.02 17.47
C SER A 127 3.51 14.90 15.95
N PHE A 128 4.15 13.87 15.39
CA PHE A 128 4.12 13.55 13.97
C PHE A 128 2.70 13.27 13.49
N LEU A 129 1.90 12.58 14.31
CA LEU A 129 0.48 12.35 14.08
C LEU A 129 -0.42 13.56 14.44
N GLY A 130 0.17 14.64 14.96
CA GLY A 130 -0.52 15.88 15.30
C GLY A 130 -1.44 15.80 16.51
N LEU A 131 -1.29 14.80 17.39
CA LEU A 131 -2.15 14.64 18.57
C LEU A 131 -2.07 15.84 19.52
N ASP A 132 -0.88 16.41 19.66
CA ASP A 132 -0.58 17.59 20.48
C ASP A 132 -0.58 18.91 19.72
N ALA A 133 -0.97 18.90 18.45
CA ALA A 133 -1.13 20.14 17.68
C ALA A 133 -2.18 21.06 18.32
N ALA A 134 -2.13 22.35 18.00
CA ALA A 134 -3.20 23.27 18.37
C ALA A 134 -4.54 22.80 17.78
N ASN A 135 -5.56 22.63 18.63
CA ASN A 135 -6.83 21.99 18.28
C ASN A 135 -6.72 20.53 17.81
N GLY A 136 -5.60 19.86 18.10
CA GLY A 136 -5.43 18.42 17.93
C GLY A 136 -6.25 17.63 18.95
N MET A 137 -6.41 16.32 18.73
CA MET A 137 -7.34 15.48 19.49
C MET A 137 -7.08 15.52 21.00
N TRP A 138 -5.83 15.62 21.47
CA TRP A 138 -5.56 15.77 22.90
C TRP A 138 -6.12 17.06 23.46
N SER A 139 -5.96 18.19 22.76
CA SER A 139 -6.52 19.47 23.21
C SER A 139 -8.05 19.46 23.25
N GLN A 140 -8.69 18.80 22.28
CA GLN A 140 -10.15 18.64 22.22
C GLN A 140 -10.69 17.79 23.39
N LEU A 141 -9.88 16.86 23.90
CA LEU A 141 -10.23 15.96 25.00
C LEU A 141 -9.85 16.53 26.38
N GLY A 142 -9.51 17.82 26.49
CA GLY A 142 -9.12 18.46 27.76
C GLY A 142 -7.61 18.39 28.05
N GLY A 143 -6.81 18.12 27.04
CA GLY A 143 -5.35 18.02 27.11
C GLY A 143 -4.83 16.61 27.33
N ARG A 144 -3.50 16.49 27.36
CA ARG A 144 -2.79 15.21 27.57
C ARG A 144 -3.23 14.51 28.86
N ASN A 145 -3.50 15.28 29.91
CA ASN A 145 -3.91 14.78 31.23
C ASN A 145 -5.35 14.24 31.30
N MET A 146 -6.12 14.35 30.21
CA MET A 146 -7.47 13.79 30.09
C MET A 146 -7.63 12.82 28.91
N SER A 147 -6.60 12.69 28.07
CA SER A 147 -6.65 11.93 26.81
C SER A 147 -6.61 10.42 27.05
N GLY A 148 -7.76 9.77 26.91
CA GLY A 148 -8.02 8.36 27.22
C GLY A 148 -8.70 8.13 28.57
N GLU A 149 -8.99 9.17 29.35
CA GLU A 149 -9.60 9.02 30.68
C GLU A 149 -10.95 8.29 30.59
N GLY A 150 -11.19 7.38 31.54
CA GLY A 150 -12.41 6.55 31.58
C GLY A 150 -12.42 5.37 30.61
N MET A 151 -11.41 5.20 29.75
CA MET A 151 -11.29 4.07 28.83
C MET A 151 -10.32 3.00 29.36
N VAL A 152 -10.57 1.74 29.02
CA VAL A 152 -9.67 0.59 29.29
C VAL A 152 -9.28 -0.09 27.99
N VAL A 153 -7.98 -0.31 27.78
CA VAL A 153 -7.45 -1.02 26.60
C VAL A 153 -6.88 -2.37 27.02
N GLY A 154 -7.34 -3.43 26.37
CA GLY A 154 -6.82 -4.79 26.49
C GLY A 154 -5.60 -4.99 25.60
N ILE A 155 -4.51 -5.49 26.16
CA ILE A 155 -3.28 -5.83 25.45
C ILE A 155 -3.12 -7.35 25.48
N ILE A 156 -3.32 -8.01 24.34
CA ILE A 156 -3.17 -9.48 24.22
C ILE A 156 -1.82 -9.76 23.56
N ASP A 157 -0.84 -10.18 24.37
CA ASP A 157 0.57 -10.18 23.97
C ASP A 157 1.44 -11.11 24.87
N GLY A 158 2.75 -10.85 24.99
CA GLY A 158 3.72 -11.59 25.80
C GLY A 158 3.73 -11.27 27.31
N GLY A 159 2.93 -10.30 27.77
CA GLY A 159 2.82 -9.93 29.18
C GLY A 159 3.04 -8.45 29.43
N ILE A 160 3.36 -8.12 30.69
CA ILE A 160 3.65 -6.74 31.13
C ILE A 160 4.77 -6.70 32.18
N TRP A 161 5.55 -5.65 32.19
CA TRP A 161 6.61 -5.31 33.14
C TRP A 161 6.17 -4.10 33.99
N PRO A 162 5.47 -4.36 35.12
CA PRO A 162 4.73 -3.34 35.87
C PRO A 162 5.60 -2.23 36.47
N GLU A 163 6.89 -2.48 36.72
CA GLU A 163 7.81 -1.52 37.35
C GLU A 163 8.18 -0.35 36.45
N ASN A 164 7.87 -0.41 35.15
CA ASN A 164 8.12 0.73 34.29
C ASN A 164 7.20 1.90 34.66
N THR A 165 7.76 3.10 34.80
CA THR A 165 7.02 4.29 35.25
C THR A 165 5.97 4.76 34.25
N ALA A 166 6.00 4.32 32.98
CA ALA A 166 4.88 4.55 32.07
C ALA A 166 3.58 3.82 32.52
N PHE A 167 3.67 2.86 33.43
CA PHE A 167 2.53 2.18 34.05
C PHE A 167 2.26 2.65 35.48
N ALA A 168 2.93 3.72 35.92
CA ALA A 168 2.66 4.33 37.21
C ALA A 168 1.37 5.16 37.18
N ASP A 169 0.67 5.17 38.32
CA ASP A 169 -0.58 5.88 38.53
C ASP A 169 -0.43 7.12 39.45
N ARG A 170 0.80 7.38 39.88
CA ARG A 170 1.22 8.54 40.68
C ARG A 170 2.27 9.36 39.96
N VAL A 171 2.46 10.60 40.42
CA VAL A 171 3.53 11.48 39.98
C VAL A 171 4.32 12.04 41.16
N ASP A 172 5.59 12.34 40.95
CA ASP A 172 6.44 13.03 41.91
C ASP A 172 6.09 14.54 42.01
N ALA A 173 6.87 15.29 42.80
CA ALA A 173 6.69 16.73 42.97
C ALA A 173 6.86 17.55 41.66
N ASN A 174 7.52 16.98 40.66
CA ASN A 174 7.75 17.60 39.35
C ASN A 174 6.72 17.15 38.30
N GLY A 175 5.74 16.31 38.68
CA GLY A 175 4.75 15.77 37.77
C GLY A 175 5.25 14.60 36.92
N VAL A 176 6.39 13.98 37.27
CA VAL A 176 6.95 12.81 36.57
C VAL A 176 6.33 11.53 37.13
N PRO A 177 5.88 10.57 36.29
CA PRO A 177 5.33 9.31 36.76
C PRO A 177 6.27 8.55 37.69
N THR A 178 5.75 8.07 38.82
CA THR A 178 6.51 7.35 39.85
C THR A 178 5.68 6.27 40.53
N HIS A 179 6.32 5.19 40.93
CA HIS A 179 5.72 4.15 41.77
C HIS A 179 5.91 4.42 43.28
N ASP A 180 6.54 5.54 43.65
CA ASP A 180 6.71 5.95 45.04
C ASP A 180 5.35 6.20 45.70
N ALA A 181 5.13 5.56 46.86
CA ALA A 181 3.93 5.73 47.67
C ALA A 181 3.75 7.17 48.17
N GLY A 182 4.84 7.94 48.31
CA GLY A 182 4.82 9.38 48.61
C GLY A 182 4.41 10.27 47.44
N GLY A 183 4.32 9.72 46.22
CA GLY A 183 3.85 10.43 45.03
C GLY A 183 2.36 10.76 45.08
N THR A 184 1.96 11.81 44.35
CA THR A 184 0.57 12.26 44.24
C THR A 184 -0.21 11.33 43.32
N GLN A 185 -1.31 10.76 43.81
CA GLN A 185 -2.23 9.95 43.00
C GLN A 185 -2.88 10.81 41.92
N VAL A 186 -2.67 10.44 40.65
CA VAL A 186 -3.24 11.17 39.50
C VAL A 186 -4.27 10.36 38.73
N PHE A 187 -4.35 9.04 38.91
CA PHE A 187 -5.45 8.23 38.38
C PHE A 187 -6.45 7.90 39.50
N GLY A 188 -7.75 8.12 39.25
CA GLY A 188 -8.81 7.63 40.12
C GLY A 188 -9.00 6.11 39.99
N PRO A 189 -9.98 5.49 40.67
CA PRO A 189 -10.28 4.06 40.50
C PRO A 189 -10.60 3.71 39.05
N ALA A 190 -10.49 2.42 38.70
CA ALA A 190 -10.90 1.92 37.39
C ALA A 190 -12.39 2.26 37.10
N PRO A 191 -12.79 2.46 35.83
CA PRO A 191 -14.18 2.72 35.48
C PRO A 191 -15.11 1.63 36.01
N ALA A 192 -16.29 2.00 36.52
CA ALA A 192 -17.22 1.04 37.13
C ALA A 192 -17.70 -0.06 36.16
N SER A 193 -17.64 0.19 34.86
CA SER A 193 -17.92 -0.79 33.80
C SER A 193 -16.85 -1.88 33.70
N TYR A 194 -15.62 -1.62 34.14
CA TYR A 194 -14.53 -2.58 34.13
C TYR A 194 -14.65 -3.57 35.30
N LYS A 195 -14.51 -4.86 35.03
CA LYS A 195 -14.69 -5.98 35.98
C LYS A 195 -13.49 -6.91 36.08
N GLY A 196 -12.41 -6.63 35.35
CA GLY A 196 -11.20 -7.44 35.38
C GLY A 196 -10.42 -7.31 36.70
N ALA A 197 -9.44 -8.18 36.85
CA ALA A 197 -8.60 -8.27 38.04
C ALA A 197 -7.15 -8.55 37.64
N CYS A 198 -6.29 -8.73 38.64
CA CYS A 198 -4.91 -9.12 38.43
C CYS A 198 -4.62 -10.48 39.05
N ASP A 199 -4.13 -11.40 38.22
CA ASP A 199 -3.68 -12.72 38.64
C ASP A 199 -2.35 -12.59 39.40
N SER A 200 -2.19 -13.36 40.47
CA SER A 200 -0.90 -13.55 41.11
C SER A 200 -0.08 -14.60 40.36
N GLY A 201 1.22 -14.43 40.30
CA GLY A 201 2.12 -15.39 39.66
C GLY A 201 3.56 -15.22 40.07
N LEU A 202 4.45 -15.98 39.45
CA LEU A 202 5.89 -15.89 39.71
C LEU A 202 6.39 -14.45 39.46
N GLY A 203 7.02 -13.85 40.46
CA GLY A 203 7.46 -12.44 40.42
C GLY A 203 6.34 -11.41 40.30
N PHE A 204 5.05 -11.77 40.45
CA PHE A 204 3.94 -10.84 40.28
C PHE A 204 2.94 -10.94 41.44
N ASP A 205 3.04 -9.96 42.33
CA ASP A 205 2.09 -9.69 43.41
C ASP A 205 1.07 -8.61 42.98
N PRO A 206 -0.23 -8.95 42.80
CA PRO A 206 -1.26 -8.00 42.38
C PRO A 206 -1.36 -6.75 43.25
N ALA A 207 -1.11 -6.86 44.56
CA ALA A 207 -1.20 -5.73 45.50
C ALA A 207 -0.06 -4.71 45.31
N LYS A 208 1.05 -5.13 44.70
CA LYS A 208 2.22 -4.26 44.44
C LYS A 208 2.29 -3.79 42.99
N HIS A 209 1.88 -4.64 42.06
CA HIS A 209 2.15 -4.44 40.63
C HIS A 209 0.96 -3.92 39.85
N CYS A 210 -0.27 -4.18 40.30
CA CYS A 210 -1.45 -3.53 39.74
C CYS A 210 -1.81 -2.27 40.52
N ASN A 211 -2.35 -1.30 39.80
CA ASN A 211 -2.62 0.03 40.32
C ASN A 211 -3.75 0.68 39.52
N ASN A 212 -3.96 1.98 39.66
CA ASN A 212 -5.00 2.67 38.89
C ASN A 212 -4.61 2.90 37.42
N LYS A 213 -3.44 2.50 36.95
CA LYS A 213 -3.04 2.58 35.53
C LYS A 213 -3.08 1.20 34.88
N LEU A 214 -2.39 0.22 35.45
CA LEU A 214 -2.49 -1.21 35.13
C LEU A 214 -3.59 -1.81 36.02
N VAL A 215 -4.81 -1.83 35.49
CA VAL A 215 -6.02 -2.21 36.24
C VAL A 215 -6.36 -3.70 36.15
N GLY A 216 -5.74 -4.42 35.21
CA GLY A 216 -5.89 -5.87 35.05
C GLY A 216 -4.66 -6.52 34.44
N ALA A 217 -4.41 -7.76 34.83
CA ALA A 217 -3.23 -8.53 34.39
C ALA A 217 -3.51 -10.02 34.50
N HIS A 218 -3.61 -10.73 33.39
CA HIS A 218 -3.96 -12.15 33.33
C HIS A 218 -2.95 -12.98 32.54
N ALA A 219 -2.83 -14.27 32.85
CA ALA A 219 -1.94 -15.19 32.16
C ALA A 219 -2.65 -16.46 31.66
N TYR A 220 -2.45 -16.80 30.39
CA TYR A 220 -3.04 -17.97 29.74
C TYR A 220 -1.93 -18.83 29.13
N ALA A 221 -1.70 -20.00 29.72
CA ALA A 221 -0.67 -20.94 29.28
C ALA A 221 -1.21 -22.37 29.07
N SER A 222 -2.53 -22.57 29.12
CA SER A 222 -3.14 -23.90 29.08
C SER A 222 -2.81 -24.62 27.77
N GLY A 223 -2.91 -23.92 26.63
CA GLY A 223 -2.56 -24.48 25.33
C GLY A 223 -1.05 -24.72 25.19
N MET A 224 -0.23 -23.77 25.64
CA MET A 224 1.23 -23.95 25.66
C MET A 224 1.63 -25.15 26.51
N LYS A 225 1.16 -25.26 27.75
CA LYS A 225 1.45 -26.40 28.64
C LYS A 225 0.99 -27.73 28.05
N ALA A 226 -0.17 -27.77 27.40
CA ALA A 226 -0.67 -28.98 26.74
C ALA A 226 0.23 -29.45 25.58
N SER A 227 1.05 -28.56 25.02
CA SER A 227 2.04 -28.88 23.99
C SER A 227 3.35 -29.46 24.58
N ASN A 228 3.43 -29.62 25.91
CA ASN A 228 4.60 -30.09 26.67
C ASN A 228 5.94 -29.44 26.28
N PRO A 229 6.02 -28.10 26.15
CA PRO A 229 7.28 -27.42 25.88
C PRO A 229 8.20 -27.47 27.12
N THR A 230 9.50 -27.38 26.88
CA THR A 230 10.44 -26.98 27.93
C THR A 230 10.50 -25.46 27.92
N PHE A 231 9.86 -24.79 28.89
CA PHE A 231 9.91 -23.34 28.99
C PHE A 231 11.34 -22.85 29.20
N HIS A 232 11.69 -21.73 28.57
CA HIS A 232 13.00 -21.14 28.73
C HIS A 232 13.12 -20.47 30.11
N TRP A 233 14.32 -20.41 30.68
CA TRP A 233 14.55 -19.85 32.02
C TRP A 233 14.19 -18.37 32.13
N THR A 234 14.04 -17.67 31.00
CA THR A 234 13.64 -16.25 30.96
C THR A 234 12.19 -16.01 31.33
N GLU A 235 11.36 -17.05 31.38
CA GLU A 235 9.93 -16.94 31.66
C GLU A 235 9.61 -16.78 33.15
N PHE A 236 8.54 -16.01 33.40
CA PHE A 236 7.82 -16.02 34.67
C PHE A 236 6.57 -16.89 34.50
N LEU A 237 6.69 -18.18 34.81
CA LEU A 237 5.60 -19.13 34.60
C LEU A 237 4.38 -18.81 35.46
N ASP A 238 3.20 -19.05 34.89
CA ASP A 238 1.90 -18.77 35.55
C ASP A 238 1.78 -17.34 36.08
N SER A 239 2.40 -16.40 35.39
CA SER A 239 2.46 -15.00 35.75
C SER A 239 2.10 -14.12 34.56
N PRO A 240 1.37 -13.00 34.76
CA PRO A 240 1.16 -12.01 33.70
C PRO A 240 2.43 -11.22 33.37
N ARG A 241 3.50 -11.39 34.16
CA ARG A 241 4.79 -10.73 33.95
C ARG A 241 5.40 -11.15 32.61
N ASP A 242 5.84 -10.18 31.82
CA ASP A 242 6.58 -10.42 30.58
C ASP A 242 7.93 -11.09 30.88
N SER A 243 8.42 -11.90 29.96
CA SER A 243 9.70 -12.61 30.11
C SER A 243 10.88 -11.67 29.96
N VAL A 244 12.08 -12.15 30.31
CA VAL A 244 13.32 -11.37 30.16
C VAL A 244 13.52 -10.97 28.70
N GLY A 245 13.87 -9.70 28.47
CA GLY A 245 14.19 -9.16 27.15
C GLY A 245 15.68 -9.19 26.83
N GLY A 246 16.10 -8.38 25.85
CA GLY A 246 17.51 -8.23 25.48
C GLY A 246 18.06 -9.36 24.61
N THR A 247 19.32 -9.75 24.81
CA THR A 247 20.02 -10.70 23.93
C THR A 247 19.80 -12.18 24.29
N VAL A 248 19.12 -12.46 25.41
CA VAL A 248 18.98 -13.81 25.97
C VAL A 248 17.53 -14.28 26.06
N GLY A 249 16.55 -13.42 25.78
CA GLY A 249 15.12 -13.76 25.85
C GLY A 249 14.25 -12.96 24.88
N HIS A 250 13.01 -13.39 24.72
CA HIS A 250 12.05 -12.85 23.75
C HIS A 250 10.95 -11.98 24.37
N GLY A 251 11.12 -11.55 25.62
CA GLY A 251 10.16 -10.69 26.30
C GLY A 251 10.33 -9.21 26.00
N GLY A 252 9.38 -8.42 26.47
CA GLY A 252 9.30 -6.98 26.29
C GLY A 252 8.44 -6.55 25.10
N HIS A 253 7.95 -7.47 24.27
CA HIS A 253 7.05 -7.15 23.17
C HIS A 253 5.70 -6.64 23.68
N GLY A 254 5.13 -7.26 24.72
CA GLY A 254 3.86 -6.84 25.31
C GLY A 254 3.96 -5.48 26.00
N ASP A 255 5.06 -5.23 26.70
CA ASP A 255 5.39 -3.92 27.25
C ASP A 255 5.48 -2.82 26.21
N HIS A 256 6.14 -3.12 25.09
CA HIS A 256 6.36 -2.17 24.00
C HIS A 256 5.03 -1.76 23.37
N THR A 257 4.16 -2.74 23.11
CA THR A 257 2.85 -2.47 22.54
C THR A 257 1.93 -1.77 23.55
N ALA A 258 1.89 -2.22 24.82
CA ALA A 258 1.09 -1.60 25.88
C ALA A 258 1.44 -0.12 26.11
N SER A 259 2.75 0.18 26.20
CA SER A 259 3.22 1.55 26.41
C SER A 259 3.05 2.44 25.16
N THR A 260 3.09 1.87 23.95
CA THR A 260 2.75 2.60 22.72
C THR A 260 1.27 2.99 22.67
N VAL A 261 0.36 2.11 23.09
CA VAL A 261 -1.07 2.43 23.20
C VAL A 261 -1.31 3.51 24.26
N ALA A 262 -0.90 3.21 25.50
CA ALA A 262 -1.37 3.90 26.69
C ALA A 262 -0.28 4.08 27.75
N GLY A 263 1.00 4.20 27.39
CA GLY A 263 2.03 4.61 28.35
C GLY A 263 1.71 5.99 28.93
N ASN A 264 1.85 6.14 30.24
CA ASN A 264 1.61 7.41 30.92
C ASN A 264 2.61 8.48 30.44
N TRP A 265 2.14 9.72 30.31
CA TRP A 265 2.96 10.84 29.88
C TRP A 265 3.98 11.22 30.96
N GLY A 266 5.19 11.57 30.56
CA GLY A 266 6.20 12.15 31.47
C GLY A 266 7.33 11.19 31.87
N ALA A 267 7.23 9.90 31.51
CA ALA A 267 8.28 8.94 31.78
C ALA A 267 9.52 9.23 30.90
N THR A 268 10.71 9.27 31.49
CA THR A 268 11.96 9.50 30.74
C THR A 268 12.44 8.20 30.11
N ALA A 269 12.51 8.16 28.79
CA ALA A 269 13.06 7.02 28.06
C ALA A 269 14.58 7.10 27.99
N VAL A 270 15.26 6.05 28.43
CA VAL A 270 16.72 5.92 28.40
C VAL A 270 17.08 4.60 27.75
N ILE A 271 17.87 4.65 26.68
CA ILE A 271 18.37 3.47 25.96
C ILE A 271 19.89 3.50 26.03
N SER A 272 20.50 2.47 26.61
CA SER A 272 21.97 2.36 26.76
C SER A 272 22.62 3.61 27.36
N GLY A 273 21.98 4.20 28.38
CA GLY A 273 22.46 5.41 29.06
C GLY A 273 22.19 6.72 28.31
N VAL A 274 21.60 6.67 27.11
CA VAL A 274 21.25 7.87 26.33
C VAL A 274 19.79 8.25 26.56
N PRO A 275 19.52 9.47 27.08
CA PRO A 275 18.15 9.99 27.19
C PRO A 275 17.56 10.20 25.79
N MET A 276 16.48 9.48 25.49
CA MET A 276 15.78 9.55 24.22
C MET A 276 14.61 10.55 24.24
N GLY A 277 14.25 11.05 25.42
CA GLY A 277 13.21 12.05 25.62
C GLY A 277 12.07 11.55 26.49
N ILE A 278 10.98 12.31 26.51
CA ILE A 278 9.80 12.02 27.30
C ILE A 278 8.87 11.11 26.50
N ALA A 279 8.56 9.95 27.08
CA ALA A 279 7.69 8.95 26.51
C ALA A 279 6.22 9.20 26.83
N THR A 280 5.36 8.69 25.95
CA THR A 280 3.91 8.73 26.07
C THR A 280 3.29 7.75 25.09
N GLY A 281 2.20 7.10 25.51
CA GLY A 281 1.32 6.41 24.59
C GLY A 281 0.47 7.41 23.79
N MET A 282 -0.26 6.90 22.80
CA MET A 282 -1.26 7.71 22.10
C MET A 282 -2.36 8.20 23.06
N ALA A 283 -2.83 7.32 23.95
CA ALA A 283 -3.87 7.60 24.95
C ALA A 283 -3.29 7.52 26.39
N PRO A 284 -2.51 8.53 26.84
CA PRO A 284 -1.72 8.44 28.08
C PRO A 284 -2.55 8.26 29.36
N ARG A 285 -3.84 8.59 29.34
CA ARG A 285 -4.77 8.45 30.48
C ARG A 285 -5.67 7.23 30.42
N ALA A 286 -5.62 6.46 29.35
CA ALA A 286 -6.33 5.18 29.28
C ALA A 286 -5.76 4.17 30.28
N ARG A 287 -6.61 3.31 30.82
CA ARG A 287 -6.19 2.20 31.68
C ARG A 287 -5.75 1.01 30.84
N ILE A 288 -4.83 0.20 31.35
CA ILE A 288 -4.29 -0.98 30.67
C ILE A 288 -4.79 -2.24 31.39
N ALA A 289 -5.24 -3.21 30.61
CA ALA A 289 -5.45 -4.59 31.04
C ALA A 289 -4.58 -5.52 30.19
N ALA A 290 -3.60 -6.19 30.79
CA ALA A 290 -2.68 -7.08 30.08
C ALA A 290 -3.17 -8.53 30.11
N TYR A 291 -3.10 -9.23 28.98
CA TYR A 291 -3.47 -10.64 28.83
C TYR A 291 -2.32 -11.38 28.15
N LYS A 292 -1.49 -12.06 28.95
CA LYS A 292 -0.34 -12.81 28.46
C LYS A 292 -0.78 -14.12 27.82
N VAL A 293 -0.44 -14.30 26.54
CA VAL A 293 -0.76 -15.52 25.76
C VAL A 293 0.46 -16.09 25.03
N CYS A 294 1.56 -15.34 24.95
CA CYS A 294 2.79 -15.77 24.30
C CYS A 294 3.85 -16.16 25.33
N TRP A 295 4.57 -17.24 25.06
CA TRP A 295 5.53 -17.84 25.96
C TRP A 295 6.80 -18.30 25.24
N THR A 296 7.94 -18.09 25.88
CA THR A 296 9.27 -18.48 25.43
C THR A 296 9.60 -19.91 25.86
N PHE A 297 10.02 -20.73 24.90
CA PHE A 297 10.39 -22.12 25.13
C PHE A 297 11.70 -22.48 24.41
N VAL A 298 12.40 -23.49 24.94
CA VAL A 298 13.65 -24.00 24.38
C VAL A 298 13.37 -24.67 23.04
N ASP A 299 14.10 -24.25 22.01
CA ASP A 299 14.05 -24.83 20.68
C ASP A 299 15.44 -24.76 20.02
N ALA A 300 16.08 -25.92 19.88
CA ALA A 300 17.41 -26.03 19.29
C ALA A 300 17.49 -25.63 17.80
N THR A 301 16.35 -25.45 17.14
CA THR A 301 16.27 -24.96 15.74
C THR A 301 16.19 -23.45 15.64
N ALA A 302 16.20 -22.72 16.76
CA ALA A 302 16.23 -21.26 16.77
C ALA A 302 17.50 -20.72 16.07
N THR A 303 17.31 -19.82 15.10
CA THR A 303 18.39 -19.25 14.29
C THR A 303 18.84 -17.86 14.75
N ASP A 304 18.26 -17.35 15.84
CA ASP A 304 18.56 -16.03 16.41
C ASP A 304 19.67 -16.05 17.48
N GLY A 305 20.27 -17.22 17.73
CA GLY A 305 21.37 -17.40 18.68
C GLY A 305 20.93 -17.58 20.14
N THR A 306 19.62 -17.52 20.42
CA THR A 306 19.09 -17.64 21.80
C THR A 306 18.84 -19.09 22.23
N GLY A 307 18.75 -20.03 21.28
CA GLY A 307 18.34 -21.42 21.55
C GLY A 307 16.87 -21.56 22.01
N SER A 308 16.05 -20.53 21.79
CA SER A 308 14.64 -20.50 22.17
C SER A 308 13.75 -19.81 21.13
N LYS A 309 12.44 -20.02 21.22
CA LYS A 309 11.43 -19.33 20.41
C LYS A 309 10.28 -18.86 21.29
N ASN A 310 9.58 -17.82 20.84
CA ASN A 310 8.34 -17.35 21.43
C ASN A 310 7.14 -17.78 20.57
N SER A 311 6.07 -18.27 21.19
CA SER A 311 4.83 -18.65 20.49
C SER A 311 3.60 -18.48 21.38
N CYS A 312 2.44 -18.40 20.73
CA CYS A 312 1.15 -18.16 21.37
C CYS A 312 0.14 -19.15 20.77
N THR A 313 -0.62 -19.86 21.60
CA THR A 313 -1.58 -20.86 21.09
C THR A 313 -2.96 -20.25 20.87
N SER A 314 -3.71 -20.80 19.91
CA SER A 314 -5.10 -20.39 19.68
C SER A 314 -6.01 -20.60 20.90
N ILE A 315 -5.73 -21.60 21.74
CA ILE A 315 -6.48 -21.84 22.99
C ILE A 315 -6.31 -20.66 23.94
N ASP A 316 -5.06 -20.23 24.14
CA ASP A 316 -4.72 -19.14 25.06
C ASP A 316 -5.19 -17.79 24.51
N ILE A 317 -5.04 -17.57 23.19
CA ILE A 317 -5.52 -16.36 22.50
C ILE A 317 -7.04 -16.21 22.62
N VAL A 318 -7.82 -17.25 22.32
CA VAL A 318 -9.30 -17.17 22.40
C VAL A 318 -9.75 -16.95 23.85
N SER A 319 -9.07 -17.58 24.82
CA SER A 319 -9.36 -17.39 26.25
C SER A 319 -9.12 -15.94 26.69
N ALA A 320 -8.02 -15.33 26.24
CA ALA A 320 -7.72 -13.94 26.52
C ALA A 320 -8.72 -12.97 25.88
N ILE A 321 -9.15 -13.22 24.63
CA ILE A 321 -10.17 -12.39 23.96
C ILE A 321 -11.50 -12.47 24.72
N ASP A 322 -11.93 -13.67 25.11
CA ASP A 322 -13.15 -13.89 25.87
C ASP A 322 -13.11 -13.17 27.23
N GLN A 323 -12.00 -13.30 27.97
CA GLN A 323 -11.84 -12.60 29.24
C GLN A 323 -11.81 -11.08 29.06
N ALA A 324 -11.08 -10.56 28.07
CA ALA A 324 -11.01 -9.12 27.82
C ALA A 324 -12.39 -8.50 27.57
N VAL A 325 -13.25 -9.19 26.81
CA VAL A 325 -14.64 -8.75 26.59
C VAL A 325 -15.45 -8.82 27.89
N LYS A 326 -15.33 -9.88 28.69
CA LYS A 326 -16.00 -10.01 30.00
C LYS A 326 -15.59 -8.94 30.99
N ASP A 327 -14.31 -8.57 30.99
CA ASP A 327 -13.77 -7.53 31.84
C ASP A 327 -14.27 -6.14 31.44
N GLY A 328 -14.79 -5.98 30.21
CA GLY A 328 -15.35 -4.71 29.74
C GLY A 328 -14.30 -3.77 29.14
N VAL A 329 -13.26 -4.29 28.49
CA VAL A 329 -12.32 -3.45 27.74
C VAL A 329 -13.02 -2.74 26.57
N ASN A 330 -12.58 -1.53 26.23
CA ASN A 330 -13.17 -0.75 25.13
C ASN A 330 -12.48 -1.02 23.79
N VAL A 331 -11.17 -1.28 23.85
CA VAL A 331 -10.30 -1.51 22.69
C VAL A 331 -9.38 -2.68 23.00
N ILE A 332 -9.06 -3.49 22.00
CA ILE A 332 -8.03 -4.53 22.05
C ILE A 332 -6.93 -4.18 21.05
N ASN A 333 -5.69 -4.21 21.51
CA ASN A 333 -4.52 -4.30 20.63
C ASN A 333 -4.06 -5.76 20.54
N PHE A 334 -3.87 -6.25 19.31
CA PHE A 334 -3.41 -7.61 19.03
C PHE A 334 -2.22 -7.58 18.06
N SER A 335 -1.01 -7.70 18.58
CA SER A 335 0.23 -7.53 17.81
C SER A 335 0.94 -8.85 17.52
N ILE A 336 0.16 -9.89 17.25
CA ILE A 336 0.61 -11.26 16.99
C ILE A 336 0.19 -11.62 15.57
N SER A 337 1.11 -12.16 14.75
CA SER A 337 0.80 -12.52 13.34
C SER A 337 -0.15 -13.73 13.23
N GLY A 338 -0.91 -13.84 12.14
CA GLY A 338 -1.80 -14.99 11.86
C GLY A 338 -3.08 -14.60 11.13
N GLY A 339 -4.17 -15.34 11.35
CA GLY A 339 -5.51 -14.92 10.90
C GLY A 339 -5.68 -14.86 9.38
N GLU A 340 -5.24 -15.91 8.66
CA GLU A 340 -5.33 -16.00 7.19
C GLU A 340 -6.73 -16.42 6.68
N SER A 341 -7.63 -16.76 7.59
CA SER A 341 -8.98 -17.22 7.28
C SER A 341 -9.97 -16.55 8.23
N VAL A 342 -11.12 -16.11 7.70
CA VAL A 342 -12.19 -15.57 8.56
C VAL A 342 -12.73 -16.63 9.52
N ASN A 343 -12.46 -17.91 9.28
CA ASN A 343 -12.90 -19.03 10.12
C ASN A 343 -11.92 -19.42 11.22
N ASP A 344 -10.75 -18.79 11.26
CA ASP A 344 -9.85 -18.94 12.39
C ASP A 344 -10.59 -18.58 13.69
N LEU A 345 -10.34 -19.33 14.77
CA LEU A 345 -11.08 -19.17 16.02
C LEU A 345 -10.77 -17.85 16.73
N ALA A 346 -9.56 -17.32 16.60
CA ALA A 346 -9.24 -15.98 17.10
C ALA A 346 -9.96 -14.92 16.28
N GLU A 347 -10.00 -15.07 14.95
CA GLU A 347 -10.78 -14.19 14.07
C GLU A 347 -12.28 -14.22 14.42
N GLN A 348 -12.84 -15.40 14.71
CA GLN A 348 -14.22 -15.53 15.18
C GLN A 348 -14.45 -14.92 16.56
N ALA A 349 -13.50 -15.04 17.47
CA ALA A 349 -13.55 -14.39 18.77
C ALA A 349 -13.55 -12.86 18.61
N PHE A 350 -12.74 -12.29 17.71
CA PHE A 350 -12.75 -10.86 17.39
C PHE A 350 -14.08 -10.39 16.79
N LEU A 351 -14.77 -11.21 15.98
CA LEU A 351 -16.12 -10.89 15.53
C LEU A 351 -17.08 -10.74 16.72
N ARG A 352 -16.97 -11.62 17.72
CA ARG A 352 -17.81 -11.54 18.93
C ARG A 352 -17.43 -10.37 19.82
N ALA A 353 -16.14 -10.01 19.90
CA ALA A 353 -15.67 -8.79 20.55
C ALA A 353 -16.25 -7.53 19.86
N ALA A 354 -16.20 -7.46 18.53
CA ALA A 354 -16.80 -6.36 17.76
C ALA A 354 -18.32 -6.27 17.98
N ASN A 355 -19.02 -7.40 18.03
CA ASN A 355 -20.45 -7.44 18.36
C ASN A 355 -20.76 -6.96 19.80
N ALA A 356 -19.80 -7.09 20.71
CA ALA A 356 -19.87 -6.55 22.07
C ALA A 356 -19.46 -5.06 22.14
N GLY A 357 -19.15 -4.42 21.00
CA GLY A 357 -18.75 -3.03 20.94
C GLY A 357 -17.26 -2.78 21.21
N VAL A 358 -16.44 -3.83 21.23
CA VAL A 358 -14.99 -3.74 21.44
C VAL A 358 -14.29 -3.55 20.11
N PHE A 359 -13.53 -2.47 19.97
CA PHE A 359 -12.71 -2.23 18.77
C PHE A 359 -11.42 -3.06 18.81
N VAL A 360 -11.02 -3.63 17.68
CA VAL A 360 -9.80 -4.47 17.59
C VAL A 360 -8.86 -3.88 16.52
N ALA A 361 -7.62 -3.59 16.91
CA ALA A 361 -6.50 -3.34 16.00
C ALA A 361 -5.58 -4.56 16.00
N ALA A 362 -5.22 -5.04 14.80
CA ALA A 362 -4.33 -6.18 14.63
C ALA A 362 -3.22 -5.91 13.60
N SER A 363 -2.02 -6.43 13.86
CA SER A 363 -0.82 -6.19 13.03
C SER A 363 -0.85 -6.93 11.69
N ALA A 364 -0.65 -6.25 10.56
CA ALA A 364 -0.75 -6.85 9.22
C ALA A 364 0.30 -7.93 8.88
N GLY A 365 1.35 -8.10 9.69
CA GLY A 365 2.45 -9.03 9.45
C GLY A 365 3.69 -8.36 8.86
N ASN A 366 4.84 -9.01 9.02
CA ASN A 366 6.16 -8.46 8.71
C ASN A 366 6.89 -9.20 7.56
N SER A 367 6.13 -9.84 6.67
CA SER A 367 6.64 -10.64 5.55
C SER A 367 6.51 -9.92 4.20
N GLY A 368 6.48 -8.59 4.23
CA GLY A 368 6.49 -7.73 3.06
C GLY A 368 7.84 -7.72 2.32
N PRO A 369 7.87 -7.23 1.07
CA PRO A 369 6.76 -6.64 0.33
C PRO A 369 5.86 -7.68 -0.36
N ASP A 370 5.94 -8.95 0.03
CA ASP A 370 5.10 -10.01 -0.52
C ASP A 370 3.65 -9.94 -0.01
N ASN A 371 2.75 -10.58 -0.75
CA ASN A 371 1.35 -10.72 -0.38
C ASN A 371 1.17 -11.74 0.76
N GLN A 372 1.40 -11.29 1.98
CA GLN A 372 1.35 -12.09 3.22
C GLN A 372 0.56 -11.37 4.32
N VAL A 373 -0.45 -10.57 3.94
CA VAL A 373 -1.26 -9.83 4.92
C VAL A 373 -2.00 -10.79 5.86
N ALA A 374 -1.81 -10.56 7.16
CA ALA A 374 -2.45 -11.22 8.28
C ALA A 374 -3.77 -10.55 8.66
N HIS A 375 -4.56 -11.21 9.52
CA HIS A 375 -5.85 -10.73 10.03
C HIS A 375 -6.81 -10.27 8.96
N ILE A 376 -7.26 -11.21 8.14
CA ILE A 376 -7.95 -10.87 6.90
C ILE A 376 -9.45 -10.54 7.11
N SER A 377 -9.95 -10.56 8.34
CA SER A 377 -11.38 -10.41 8.60
C SER A 377 -11.90 -8.97 8.56
N PRO A 378 -13.16 -8.74 8.12
CA PRO A 378 -13.71 -7.39 8.01
C PRO A 378 -13.99 -6.64 9.33
N TRP A 379 -14.27 -7.37 10.41
CA TRP A 379 -14.73 -6.85 11.71
C TRP A 379 -13.59 -6.33 12.62
N LEU A 380 -12.34 -6.49 12.21
CA LEU A 380 -11.17 -5.91 12.87
C LEU A 380 -10.46 -4.93 11.94
N THR A 381 -9.54 -4.14 12.50
CA THR A 381 -8.69 -3.21 11.75
C THR A 381 -7.29 -3.79 11.60
N THR A 382 -6.90 -4.11 10.37
CA THR A 382 -5.58 -4.65 10.02
C THR A 382 -4.62 -3.52 9.70
N VAL A 383 -3.53 -3.44 10.46
CA VAL A 383 -2.66 -2.27 10.50
C VAL A 383 -1.30 -2.58 9.88
N ALA A 384 -1.01 -1.90 8.77
CA ALA A 384 0.30 -1.92 8.13
C ALA A 384 1.30 -0.96 8.84
N ALA A 385 2.58 -1.08 8.51
CA ALA A 385 3.64 -0.27 9.10
C ALA A 385 4.21 0.73 8.09
N SER A 386 4.32 1.98 8.50
CA SER A 386 5.00 3.06 7.77
C SER A 386 5.97 3.79 8.69
N THR A 387 6.91 4.53 8.09
CA THR A 387 7.89 5.33 8.81
C THR A 387 7.25 6.57 9.45
N HIS A 388 7.94 7.13 10.43
CA HIS A 388 7.70 8.49 10.92
C HIS A 388 8.89 9.40 10.54
N ASP A 389 8.81 10.68 10.89
CA ASP A 389 9.73 11.71 10.40
C ASP A 389 11.11 11.73 11.06
N ARG A 390 11.52 10.68 11.77
CA ARG A 390 12.77 10.61 12.52
C ARG A 390 13.55 9.35 12.17
N SER A 391 14.85 9.50 11.96
CA SER A 391 15.78 8.39 11.79
C SER A 391 17.01 8.59 12.69
N LEU A 392 17.48 7.51 13.31
CA LEU A 392 18.72 7.49 14.08
C LEU A 392 19.86 7.08 13.16
N LYS A 393 20.81 7.99 12.91
CA LYS A 393 21.86 7.79 11.92
C LYS A 393 23.25 7.99 12.48
N SER A 394 24.17 7.12 12.09
CA SER A 394 25.62 7.31 12.24
C SER A 394 26.24 7.46 10.84
N SER A 395 27.54 7.78 10.79
CA SER A 395 28.32 7.74 9.57
C SER A 395 29.56 6.87 9.73
N VAL A 396 29.87 6.09 8.68
CA VAL A 396 31.21 5.52 8.48
C VAL A 396 32.03 6.45 7.58
N THR A 397 33.24 6.78 8.03
CA THR A 397 34.23 7.55 7.25
C THR A 397 35.39 6.64 6.91
N LEU A 398 35.63 6.43 5.62
CA LEU A 398 36.71 5.59 5.11
C LEU A 398 38.03 6.37 5.08
N GLY A 399 39.16 5.66 5.10
CA GLY A 399 40.50 6.29 5.07
C GLY A 399 40.82 7.08 3.79
N ASN A 400 40.02 6.91 2.72
CA ASN A 400 40.09 7.74 1.51
C ASN A 400 39.24 9.02 1.58
N GLY A 401 38.63 9.32 2.73
CA GLY A 401 37.78 10.49 2.95
C GLY A 401 36.31 10.31 2.56
N ALA A 402 35.94 9.19 1.91
CA ALA A 402 34.54 8.92 1.59
C ALA A 402 33.71 8.68 2.86
N LYS A 403 32.52 9.29 2.93
CA LYS A 403 31.64 9.21 4.10
C LYS A 403 30.25 8.73 3.69
N TYR A 404 29.76 7.71 4.40
CA TYR A 404 28.44 7.12 4.16
C TYR A 404 27.63 7.16 5.46
N SER A 405 26.37 7.57 5.37
CA SER A 405 25.47 7.64 6.52
C SER A 405 24.41 6.56 6.44
N GLY A 406 24.09 5.97 7.59
CA GLY A 406 23.21 4.82 7.69
C GLY A 406 22.53 4.74 9.04
N ALA A 407 21.58 3.81 9.19
CA ALA A 407 20.86 3.63 10.45
C ALA A 407 21.80 3.09 11.53
N SER A 408 21.71 3.62 12.74
CA SER A 408 22.62 3.26 13.83
C SER A 408 22.13 3.78 15.18
N PHE A 409 22.37 2.99 16.23
CA PHE A 409 22.31 3.41 17.63
C PHE A 409 23.72 3.48 18.26
N ASN A 410 24.76 3.78 17.49
CA ASN A 410 26.12 3.79 18.01
C ASN A 410 26.33 4.94 19.01
N THR A 411 26.55 4.64 20.28
CA THR A 411 26.64 5.66 21.34
C THR A 411 28.03 6.27 21.52
N VAL A 412 29.07 5.63 20.95
CA VAL A 412 30.47 6.00 21.12
C VAL A 412 31.17 6.17 19.78
N ASP A 413 32.07 7.15 19.66
CA ASP A 413 32.89 7.29 18.46
C ASP A 413 33.95 6.17 18.39
N LEU A 414 34.05 5.53 17.23
CA LEU A 414 35.13 4.58 16.91
C LEU A 414 36.17 5.30 16.06
N ALA A 415 37.40 5.38 16.58
CA ALA A 415 38.55 5.92 15.84
C ALA A 415 38.87 5.07 14.60
N ALA A 416 39.55 5.68 13.62
CA ALA A 416 39.92 5.00 12.37
C ALA A 416 40.71 3.72 12.66
N SER A 417 40.10 2.58 12.32
CA SER A 417 40.64 1.25 12.56
C SER A 417 40.71 0.46 11.25
N PRO A 418 41.67 -0.46 11.07
CA PRO A 418 41.76 -1.26 9.85
C PRO A 418 40.45 -1.99 9.56
N MET A 419 40.10 -2.18 8.29
CA MET A 419 38.83 -2.79 7.87
C MET A 419 39.07 -4.10 7.13
N ILE A 420 38.12 -5.05 7.23
CA ILE A 420 38.14 -6.31 6.50
C ILE A 420 36.72 -6.72 6.09
N ARG A 421 36.60 -7.46 4.98
CA ARG A 421 35.33 -8.11 4.61
C ARG A 421 35.17 -9.41 5.36
N ALA A 422 33.95 -9.71 5.81
CA ALA A 422 33.66 -10.98 6.44
C ALA A 422 34.06 -12.16 5.53
N GLU A 423 33.83 -12.03 4.23
CA GLU A 423 34.19 -12.98 3.18
C GLU A 423 35.69 -13.35 3.17
N ASP A 424 36.58 -12.44 3.60
CA ASP A 424 38.04 -12.65 3.63
C ASP A 424 38.54 -13.03 5.04
N ALA A 425 37.65 -13.04 6.02
CA ALA A 425 37.98 -13.12 7.45
C ALA A 425 37.59 -14.45 8.10
N GLY A 426 37.18 -15.45 7.32
CA GLY A 426 36.70 -16.73 7.86
C GLY A 426 37.78 -17.68 8.34
N LEU A 427 37.37 -18.56 9.26
CA LEU A 427 38.08 -19.78 9.63
C LEU A 427 38.21 -20.72 8.42
N ALA A 428 39.23 -21.59 8.43
CA ALA A 428 39.45 -22.56 7.37
C ALA A 428 38.23 -23.50 7.23
N GLY A 429 37.66 -23.58 6.03
CA GLY A 429 36.49 -24.43 5.73
C GLY A 429 35.13 -23.83 6.08
N ALA A 430 35.05 -22.56 6.50
CA ALA A 430 33.78 -21.90 6.76
C ALA A 430 32.93 -21.75 5.46
N ASP A 431 31.61 -21.94 5.57
CA ASP A 431 30.70 -21.73 4.44
C ASP A 431 30.70 -20.26 4.03
N ALA A 432 30.88 -20.00 2.73
CA ALA A 432 31.01 -18.64 2.22
C ALA A 432 29.72 -17.80 2.37
N THR A 433 28.55 -18.45 2.35
CA THR A 433 27.25 -17.80 2.49
C THR A 433 27.01 -17.37 3.93
N GLU A 434 27.32 -18.24 4.88
CA GLU A 434 27.24 -17.95 6.33
C GLU A 434 28.32 -16.95 6.76
N LEU A 435 29.53 -17.06 6.21
CA LEU A 435 30.63 -16.17 6.51
C LEU A 435 30.33 -14.71 6.11
N LYS A 436 29.79 -14.48 4.90
CA LYS A 436 29.33 -13.15 4.44
C LYS A 436 28.32 -12.51 5.39
N LEU A 437 27.59 -13.33 6.14
CA LEU A 437 26.57 -12.95 7.09
C LEU A 437 27.12 -12.85 8.52
N CYS A 438 28.42 -13.07 8.77
CA CYS A 438 29.03 -13.02 10.11
C CYS A 438 28.30 -13.94 11.11
N PHE A 439 27.98 -15.17 10.70
CA PHE A 439 27.31 -16.14 11.57
C PHE A 439 28.14 -16.51 12.80
N SER A 440 27.46 -16.65 13.92
CA SER A 440 27.91 -17.33 15.14
C SER A 440 27.37 -18.77 15.14
N ASN A 441 27.85 -19.63 14.25
CA ASN A 441 27.44 -21.03 14.30
C ASN A 441 28.48 -21.97 13.68
N SER A 442 28.97 -22.91 14.50
CA SER A 442 29.40 -24.22 14.02
C SER A 442 28.42 -25.24 14.60
N VAL A 443 27.93 -26.19 13.79
CA VAL A 443 27.11 -27.34 14.23
C VAL A 443 27.75 -28.09 15.43
N VAL A 444 29.05 -27.87 15.66
CA VAL A 444 29.87 -28.45 16.73
C VAL A 444 29.92 -27.58 18.01
N SER A 445 29.69 -26.26 17.93
CA SER A 445 29.71 -25.32 19.06
C SER A 445 28.86 -24.07 18.75
N PRO A 446 27.56 -24.08 19.12
CA PRO A 446 26.68 -22.92 18.98
C PRO A 446 27.26 -21.68 19.69
N GLY A 447 27.23 -20.52 19.02
CA GLY A 447 27.74 -19.25 19.57
C GLY A 447 29.21 -18.92 19.26
N THR A 448 29.99 -19.85 18.71
CA THR A 448 31.36 -19.56 18.23
C THR A 448 31.30 -18.85 16.87
N PRO A 449 32.00 -17.71 16.68
CA PRO A 449 31.99 -17.01 15.40
C PRO A 449 32.69 -17.82 14.30
N LEU A 450 32.17 -17.78 13.07
CA LEU A 450 32.86 -18.31 11.88
C LEU A 450 34.06 -17.45 11.44
N LEU A 451 34.23 -16.28 12.07
CA LEU A 451 35.30 -15.32 11.84
C LEU A 451 36.58 -15.79 12.54
N ASP A 452 37.70 -15.76 11.83
CA ASP A 452 39.04 -16.06 12.34
C ASP A 452 39.56 -14.89 13.19
N PRO A 453 39.77 -15.09 14.51
CA PRO A 453 40.25 -14.03 15.38
C PRO A 453 41.59 -13.44 14.96
N ALA A 454 42.47 -14.24 14.33
CA ALA A 454 43.78 -13.76 13.86
C ALA A 454 43.64 -12.73 12.71
N LYS A 455 42.54 -12.79 11.95
CA LYS A 455 42.26 -11.88 10.84
C LYS A 455 41.43 -10.67 11.27
N VAL A 456 40.59 -10.81 12.30
CA VAL A 456 39.57 -9.83 12.70
C VAL A 456 40.00 -8.94 13.86
N ALA A 457 40.91 -9.39 14.74
CA ALA A 457 41.33 -8.64 15.91
C ALA A 457 41.69 -7.18 15.59
N GLY A 458 41.05 -6.23 16.27
CA GLY A 458 41.29 -4.80 16.10
C GLY A 458 40.70 -4.16 14.84
N LYS A 459 39.87 -4.88 14.06
CA LYS A 459 39.34 -4.41 12.77
C LYS A 459 37.85 -4.10 12.77
N VAL A 460 37.44 -3.26 11.81
CA VAL A 460 36.04 -3.05 11.41
C VAL A 460 35.67 -4.10 10.37
N VAL A 461 34.60 -4.86 10.61
CA VAL A 461 34.17 -5.94 9.72
C VAL A 461 32.96 -5.51 8.89
N THR A 462 33.00 -5.75 7.58
CA THR A 462 31.79 -5.59 6.74
C THR A 462 31.00 -6.90 6.74
N CYS A 463 29.78 -6.86 7.27
CA CYS A 463 28.83 -7.98 7.31
C CYS A 463 27.65 -7.67 6.40
N THR A 464 26.96 -8.69 5.88
CA THR A 464 25.72 -8.48 5.11
C THR A 464 24.51 -8.86 5.96
N ARG A 465 23.41 -8.11 5.83
CA ARG A 465 22.10 -8.49 6.36
C ARG A 465 21.63 -9.78 5.69
N GLY A 466 20.98 -10.65 6.46
CA GLY A 466 20.49 -11.93 5.98
C GLY A 466 19.56 -12.59 6.99
N THR A 467 19.60 -13.91 7.04
CA THR A 467 18.66 -14.76 7.79
C THR A 467 18.94 -14.84 9.29
N ASN A 468 20.18 -14.62 9.74
CA ASN A 468 20.50 -14.53 11.18
C ASN A 468 20.29 -13.11 11.74
N ALA A 469 20.11 -13.04 13.06
CA ALA A 469 19.86 -11.80 13.77
C ALA A 469 20.99 -10.77 13.57
N ARG A 470 20.63 -9.49 13.39
CA ARG A 470 21.62 -8.42 13.12
C ARG A 470 22.52 -8.16 14.32
N VAL A 471 21.96 -8.27 15.53
CA VAL A 471 22.69 -8.11 16.79
C VAL A 471 23.66 -9.26 17.05
N ASP A 472 23.29 -10.48 16.65
CA ASP A 472 24.17 -11.66 16.71
C ASP A 472 25.43 -11.47 15.86
N LYS A 473 25.31 -10.85 14.67
CA LYS A 473 26.48 -10.50 13.82
C LYS A 473 27.49 -9.61 14.53
N SER A 474 27.02 -8.58 15.24
CA SER A 474 27.93 -7.70 16.00
C SER A 474 28.55 -8.42 17.19
N LEU A 475 27.84 -9.37 17.80
CA LEU A 475 28.38 -10.21 18.87
C LEU A 475 29.46 -11.16 18.32
N ALA A 476 29.24 -11.78 17.15
CA ALA A 476 30.24 -12.60 16.46
C ALA A 476 31.52 -11.79 16.15
N VAL A 477 31.37 -10.56 15.69
CA VAL A 477 32.49 -9.64 15.45
C VAL A 477 33.24 -9.35 16.75
N LEU A 478 32.52 -9.03 17.84
CA LEU A 478 33.13 -8.81 19.15
C LEU A 478 33.91 -10.04 19.64
N ASN A 479 33.29 -11.22 19.58
CA ASN A 479 33.88 -12.48 20.04
C ASN A 479 35.12 -12.89 19.23
N ALA A 480 35.21 -12.48 17.96
CA ALA A 480 36.41 -12.64 17.13
C ALA A 480 37.46 -11.51 17.34
N GLY A 481 37.24 -10.59 18.29
CA GLY A 481 38.15 -9.49 18.62
C GLY A 481 38.01 -8.25 17.74
N GLY A 482 36.97 -8.16 16.91
CA GLY A 482 36.69 -7.00 16.07
C GLY A 482 36.18 -5.81 16.89
N VAL A 483 36.44 -4.60 16.40
CA VAL A 483 36.16 -3.33 17.13
C VAL A 483 35.01 -2.52 16.53
N GLY A 484 34.47 -2.94 15.39
CA GLY A 484 33.33 -2.27 14.74
C GLY A 484 32.74 -3.09 13.60
N MET A 485 31.54 -2.74 13.17
CA MET A 485 30.84 -3.42 12.08
C MET A 485 30.17 -2.43 11.12
N VAL A 486 30.28 -2.69 9.82
CA VAL A 486 29.42 -2.08 8.81
C VAL A 486 28.46 -3.15 8.31
N LEU A 487 27.16 -2.96 8.57
CA LEU A 487 26.14 -3.91 8.14
C LEU A 487 25.53 -3.45 6.82
N VAL A 488 25.82 -4.16 5.74
CA VAL A 488 25.29 -3.89 4.41
C VAL A 488 23.89 -4.49 4.28
N ASP A 489 22.90 -3.66 3.96
CA ASP A 489 21.53 -4.12 3.75
C ASP A 489 21.40 -5.11 2.57
N ASN A 490 20.30 -5.86 2.55
CA ASN A 490 19.94 -6.80 1.49
C ASN A 490 18.69 -6.37 0.71
N GLY A 491 18.28 -5.10 0.85
CA GLY A 491 17.05 -4.56 0.25
C GLY A 491 15.84 -4.57 1.18
N ALA A 492 15.99 -5.08 2.42
CA ALA A 492 14.94 -5.11 3.42
C ALA A 492 14.88 -3.83 4.28
N GLY A 493 15.67 -2.80 3.96
CA GLY A 493 15.69 -1.49 4.61
C GLY A 493 16.74 -1.38 5.72
N LEU A 494 16.98 -0.17 6.22
CA LEU A 494 17.95 0.08 7.30
C LEU A 494 17.24 0.08 8.65
N VAL A 495 17.90 -0.43 9.70
CA VAL A 495 17.33 -0.50 11.05
C VAL A 495 18.32 0.04 12.07
N ALA A 496 17.88 0.94 12.94
CA ALA A 496 18.70 1.42 14.04
C ALA A 496 18.48 0.54 15.29
N GLU A 497 19.48 -0.28 15.63
CA GLU A 497 19.44 -1.16 16.80
C GLU A 497 20.73 -0.99 17.63
N VAL A 498 20.68 -1.43 18.88
CA VAL A 498 21.85 -1.50 19.75
C VAL A 498 22.68 -2.73 19.35
N HIS A 499 23.98 -2.55 19.17
CA HIS A 499 24.93 -3.59 18.77
C HIS A 499 26.05 -3.76 19.79
N SER A 500 26.67 -4.95 19.81
CA SER A 500 27.79 -5.27 20.72
C SER A 500 29.09 -4.55 20.38
N VAL A 501 29.22 -4.02 19.16
CA VAL A 501 30.30 -3.15 18.70
C VAL A 501 29.73 -1.94 17.97
N PRO A 502 30.45 -0.80 17.88
CA PRO A 502 30.07 0.33 17.05
C PRO A 502 29.66 -0.11 15.64
N THR A 503 28.41 0.17 15.27
CA THR A 503 27.81 -0.38 14.05
C THR A 503 27.04 0.68 13.26
N VAL A 504 27.17 0.67 11.93
CA VAL A 504 26.29 1.41 11.01
C VAL A 504 25.70 0.50 9.95
N HIS A 505 24.39 0.63 9.71
CA HIS A 505 23.67 -0.10 8.66
C HIS A 505 23.59 0.77 7.42
N VAL A 506 24.14 0.32 6.31
CA VAL A 506 24.25 1.09 5.06
C VAL A 506 23.43 0.47 3.95
N SER A 507 23.02 1.28 2.97
CA SER A 507 22.25 0.81 1.82
C SER A 507 23.01 -0.24 1.01
N VAL A 508 22.32 -0.99 0.17
CA VAL A 508 22.94 -1.96 -0.76
C VAL A 508 24.01 -1.26 -1.63
N ALA A 509 23.70 -0.05 -2.11
CA ALA A 509 24.59 0.73 -2.96
C ALA A 509 25.84 1.22 -2.20
N ASP A 510 25.66 1.84 -1.04
CA ASP A 510 26.78 2.34 -0.22
C ASP A 510 27.65 1.17 0.28
N GLY A 511 27.01 0.07 0.68
CA GLY A 511 27.69 -1.13 1.13
C GLY A 511 28.54 -1.79 0.05
N ALA A 512 28.10 -1.76 -1.22
CA ALA A 512 28.91 -2.22 -2.34
C ALA A 512 30.21 -1.39 -2.48
N LEU A 513 30.11 -0.06 -2.39
CA LEU A 513 31.27 0.83 -2.44
C LEU A 513 32.23 0.60 -1.25
N ILE A 514 31.68 0.45 -0.04
CA ILE A 514 32.48 0.18 1.17
C ILE A 514 33.18 -1.18 1.06
N LYS A 515 32.48 -2.23 0.59
CA LYS A 515 33.09 -3.55 0.39
C LYS A 515 34.18 -3.53 -0.67
N THR A 516 34.01 -2.78 -1.75
CA THR A 516 35.07 -2.60 -2.75
C THR A 516 36.29 -1.90 -2.15
N TYR A 517 36.11 -0.87 -1.33
CA TYR A 517 37.23 -0.23 -0.63
C TYR A 517 37.93 -1.16 0.37
N ALA A 518 37.17 -2.02 1.05
CA ALA A 518 37.68 -2.96 2.04
C ALA A 518 38.65 -4.04 1.48
N THR A 519 38.79 -4.17 0.15
CA THR A 519 39.79 -5.06 -0.47
C THR A 519 41.18 -4.42 -0.59
N THR A 520 41.30 -3.12 -0.31
CA THR A 520 42.58 -2.40 -0.40
C THR A 520 43.46 -2.66 0.82
N ALA A 521 44.78 -2.74 0.62
CA ALA A 521 45.74 -3.09 1.68
C ALA A 521 45.80 -2.08 2.85
N SER A 522 45.29 -0.86 2.66
CA SER A 522 45.25 0.21 3.67
C SER A 522 43.83 0.59 4.08
N ALA A 523 42.85 -0.28 3.82
CA ALA A 523 41.46 -0.03 4.16
C ALA A 523 41.30 0.21 5.67
N ASN A 524 40.76 1.36 6.03
CA ASN A 524 40.40 1.69 7.41
C ASN A 524 39.08 2.48 7.45
N ALA A 525 38.42 2.44 8.59
CA ALA A 525 37.14 3.12 8.80
C ALA A 525 37.01 3.64 10.23
N ALA A 526 36.42 4.83 10.36
CA ALA A 526 35.94 5.40 11.62
C ALA A 526 34.40 5.40 11.60
N ILE A 527 33.77 5.20 12.76
CA ILE A 527 32.30 5.20 12.90
C ILE A 527 31.92 6.26 13.93
N SER A 528 31.06 7.20 13.56
CA SER A 528 30.63 8.26 14.49
C SER A 528 29.59 7.77 15.50
N LYS A 529 29.41 8.50 16.59
CA LYS A 529 28.17 8.40 17.38
C LYS A 529 26.95 8.72 16.53
N PHE A 530 25.79 8.19 16.93
CA PHE A 530 24.54 8.45 16.24
C PHE A 530 24.06 9.89 16.49
N GLY A 531 23.34 10.41 15.51
CA GLY A 531 22.55 11.63 15.61
C GLY A 531 21.10 11.36 15.19
N VAL A 532 20.22 12.27 15.56
CA VAL A 532 18.79 12.20 15.24
C VAL A 532 18.56 13.13 14.05
N VAL A 533 18.04 12.60 12.95
CA VAL A 533 17.78 13.38 11.74
C VAL A 533 16.32 13.29 11.33
N LYS A 534 15.79 14.42 10.84
CA LYS A 534 14.46 14.46 10.25
C LYS A 534 14.50 13.85 8.85
N VAL A 535 13.54 12.97 8.53
CA VAL A 535 13.46 12.29 7.23
C VAL A 535 12.05 12.42 6.62
N PRO A 536 11.92 12.37 5.28
CA PRO A 536 10.61 12.29 4.64
C PRO A 536 9.81 11.08 5.13
N ALA A 537 8.57 11.31 5.53
CA ALA A 537 7.64 10.30 6.04
C ALA A 537 6.20 10.77 5.80
N PRO A 538 5.20 9.85 5.76
CA PRO A 538 5.33 8.41 5.96
C PRO A 538 5.63 7.65 4.67
N ILE A 539 6.64 6.78 4.69
CA ILE A 539 6.95 5.81 3.63
C ILE A 539 6.56 4.42 4.13
N MET A 540 6.01 3.56 3.28
CA MET A 540 5.70 2.19 3.70
C MET A 540 6.97 1.43 4.11
N ALA A 541 6.90 0.72 5.22
CA ALA A 541 8.02 -0.13 5.63
C ALA A 541 8.14 -1.32 4.65
N GLY A 542 9.36 -1.61 4.19
CA GLY A 542 9.61 -2.70 3.24
C GLY A 542 9.14 -4.06 3.76
N PHE A 543 9.27 -4.31 5.06
CA PHE A 543 8.80 -5.54 5.73
C PHE A 543 7.27 -5.60 5.90
N SER A 544 6.52 -4.50 5.75
CA SER A 544 5.07 -4.53 6.01
C SER A 544 4.39 -5.42 4.99
N SER A 545 3.74 -6.50 5.44
CA SER A 545 3.01 -7.43 4.58
C SER A 545 1.99 -6.71 3.70
N ARG A 546 1.90 -7.13 2.44
CA ARG A 546 0.97 -6.57 1.45
C ARG A 546 -0.26 -7.46 1.30
N GLY A 547 -1.37 -6.89 0.84
CA GLY A 547 -2.48 -7.63 0.24
C GLY A 547 -2.24 -7.94 -1.24
N PRO A 548 -3.29 -8.34 -1.99
CA PRO A 548 -4.70 -8.44 -1.58
C PRO A 548 -4.99 -9.52 -0.54
N ASN A 549 -6.13 -9.40 0.14
CA ASN A 549 -6.69 -10.45 1.00
C ASN A 549 -6.77 -11.79 0.23
N ARG A 550 -6.07 -12.81 0.75
CA ARG A 550 -5.96 -14.14 0.13
C ARG A 550 -7.21 -15.02 0.33
N PHE A 551 -8.03 -14.73 1.33
CA PHE A 551 -9.27 -15.46 1.61
C PHE A 551 -10.45 -14.90 0.80
N ASP A 552 -10.67 -13.59 0.87
CA ASP A 552 -11.69 -12.89 0.09
C ASP A 552 -11.08 -11.65 -0.56
N GLY A 553 -10.66 -11.78 -1.82
CA GLY A 553 -10.03 -10.70 -2.59
C GLY A 553 -10.94 -9.49 -2.87
N ASN A 554 -12.22 -9.54 -2.47
CA ASN A 554 -13.11 -8.38 -2.49
C ASN A 554 -12.95 -7.48 -1.26
N GLN A 555 -12.33 -7.97 -0.18
CA GLN A 555 -12.05 -7.17 1.01
C GLN A 555 -10.64 -6.58 0.91
N LEU A 556 -10.54 -5.26 1.01
CA LEU A 556 -9.25 -4.57 1.05
C LEU A 556 -8.49 -4.94 2.33
N LYS A 557 -7.24 -5.40 2.18
CA LYS A 557 -6.28 -5.55 3.28
C LYS A 557 -4.89 -5.13 2.81
N PRO A 558 -4.06 -4.50 3.67
CA PRO A 558 -4.40 -4.01 5.03
C PRO A 558 -5.46 -2.90 4.98
N ASP A 559 -6.06 -2.55 6.12
CA ASP A 559 -7.10 -1.51 6.17
C ASP A 559 -6.49 -0.10 6.19
N ILE A 560 -5.40 0.08 6.95
CA ILE A 560 -4.76 1.37 7.19
C ILE A 560 -3.28 1.16 7.55
N THR A 561 -2.46 2.21 7.49
CA THR A 561 -1.07 2.20 7.99
C THR A 561 -0.83 3.24 9.07
N GLY A 562 0.14 2.99 9.95
CA GLY A 562 0.58 3.92 10.99
C GLY A 562 2.07 3.76 11.30
N PRO A 563 2.64 4.60 12.19
CA PRO A 563 4.05 4.52 12.56
C PRO A 563 4.41 3.14 13.14
N GLY A 564 5.35 2.44 12.49
CA GLY A 564 5.78 1.10 12.91
C GLY A 564 7.26 0.81 12.68
N VAL A 565 8.07 1.84 12.43
CA VAL A 565 9.53 1.75 12.20
C VAL A 565 10.23 2.59 13.25
N ASP A 566 11.29 2.07 13.87
CA ASP A 566 12.07 2.74 14.92
C ASP A 566 11.21 3.30 16.08
N ILE A 567 10.21 2.58 16.56
CA ILE A 567 9.32 3.04 17.64
C ILE A 567 9.98 2.83 19.00
N ILE A 568 10.15 3.91 19.77
CA ILE A 568 10.72 3.87 21.13
C ILE A 568 9.60 3.72 22.14
N ALA A 569 9.61 2.64 22.91
CA ALA A 569 8.65 2.35 23.97
C ALA A 569 9.26 1.45 25.06
N ASN A 570 8.46 1.06 26.05
CA ASN A 570 8.89 0.21 27.16
C ASN A 570 9.29 -1.18 26.68
N VAL A 571 10.21 -1.82 27.39
CA VAL A 571 10.50 -3.25 27.26
C VAL A 571 10.88 -3.84 28.62
N THR A 572 10.96 -5.16 28.70
CA THR A 572 11.65 -5.84 29.81
C THR A 572 13.17 -5.68 29.67
N PRO A 573 13.91 -5.36 30.75
CA PRO A 573 15.36 -5.35 30.71
C PRO A 573 15.93 -6.74 30.39
N GLY A 574 17.10 -6.76 29.73
CA GLY A 574 17.94 -7.95 29.71
C GLY A 574 18.57 -8.15 31.08
N MET A 575 18.57 -9.39 31.58
CA MET A 575 19.10 -9.74 32.89
C MET A 575 19.67 -11.16 32.89
N THR A 576 20.48 -11.47 33.89
CA THR A 576 20.98 -12.82 34.17
C THR A 576 19.91 -13.68 34.83
N GLU A 577 20.10 -15.00 34.84
CA GLU A 577 19.20 -15.92 35.52
C GLU A 577 19.10 -15.65 37.03
N ALA A 578 20.21 -15.26 37.67
CA ALA A 578 20.23 -14.91 39.09
C ALA A 578 19.38 -13.67 39.39
N GLU A 579 19.49 -12.63 38.57
CA GLU A 579 18.68 -11.40 38.71
C GLU A 579 17.20 -11.69 38.46
N ARG A 580 16.88 -12.50 37.43
CA ARG A 580 15.51 -12.94 37.17
C ARG A 580 14.94 -13.72 38.35
N ASN A 581 15.70 -14.66 38.92
CA ASN A 581 15.29 -15.43 40.10
C ASN A 581 15.04 -14.54 41.33
N ALA A 582 15.87 -13.53 41.56
CA ALA A 582 15.68 -12.57 42.65
C ALA A 582 14.40 -11.73 42.48
N ILE A 583 14.00 -11.40 41.25
CA ILE A 583 12.70 -10.76 40.99
C ILE A 583 11.57 -11.77 41.19
N ALA A 584 11.75 -13.00 40.71
CA ALA A 584 10.76 -14.07 40.78
C ALA A 584 10.37 -14.44 42.23
N ASP A 585 11.35 -14.47 43.15
CA ASP A 585 11.15 -14.75 44.57
C ASP A 585 10.81 -13.49 45.41
N GLY A 586 10.85 -12.31 44.79
CA GLY A 586 10.53 -11.02 45.41
C GLY A 586 11.64 -10.41 46.27
N SER A 587 12.87 -10.95 46.22
CA SER A 587 14.04 -10.38 46.90
C SER A 587 14.63 -9.16 46.19
N ALA A 588 14.31 -8.95 44.92
CA ALA A 588 14.67 -7.76 44.14
C ALA A 588 13.47 -7.18 43.38
N ALA A 589 13.51 -5.88 43.07
CA ALA A 589 12.54 -5.22 42.20
C ALA A 589 13.06 -5.15 40.78
N GLY A 590 12.14 -5.19 39.80
CA GLY A 590 12.47 -4.95 38.40
C GLY A 590 12.91 -3.50 38.13
N ALA A 591 13.80 -3.32 37.14
CA ALA A 591 14.19 -2.00 36.66
C ALA A 591 13.38 -1.59 35.41
N PRO A 592 13.10 -0.29 35.20
CA PRO A 592 12.50 0.18 33.95
C PRO A 592 13.49 0.05 32.79
N ALA A 593 13.00 -0.35 31.61
CA ALA A 593 13.80 -0.40 30.39
C ALA A 593 13.02 0.08 29.17
N TRP A 594 13.77 0.53 28.16
CA TRP A 594 13.27 1.12 26.92
C TRP A 594 14.05 0.58 25.73
N ALA A 595 13.38 0.41 24.60
CA ALA A 595 14.03 0.03 23.35
C ALA A 595 13.31 0.61 22.12
N SER A 596 14.04 0.62 21.00
CA SER A 596 13.50 0.95 19.68
C SER A 596 13.16 -0.36 18.96
N TYR A 597 11.89 -0.60 18.66
CA TYR A 597 11.42 -1.75 17.89
C TYR A 597 10.73 -1.32 16.59
N GLN A 598 10.62 -2.25 15.65
CA GLN A 598 9.91 -2.05 14.40
C GLN A 598 9.10 -3.29 14.03
N GLY A 599 7.99 -3.05 13.38
CA GLY A 599 7.03 -4.08 13.01
C GLY A 599 5.64 -3.48 12.85
N THR A 600 4.79 -4.21 12.15
CA THR A 600 3.33 -3.97 12.20
C THR A 600 2.78 -4.14 13.61
N SER A 601 3.49 -4.88 14.47
CA SER A 601 3.28 -4.94 15.91
C SER A 601 3.40 -3.60 16.62
N MET A 602 4.19 -2.66 16.10
CA MET A 602 4.32 -1.32 16.70
C MET A 602 3.34 -0.32 16.07
N SER A 603 2.83 -0.55 14.86
CA SER A 603 1.79 0.30 14.27
C SER A 603 0.38 -0.03 14.74
N SER A 604 0.07 -1.31 15.00
CA SER A 604 -1.19 -1.72 15.62
C SER A 604 -1.54 -0.94 16.91
N PRO A 605 -0.63 -0.79 17.90
CA PRO A 605 -0.93 -0.07 19.13
C PRO A 605 -1.10 1.44 18.93
N HIS A 606 -0.50 2.04 17.88
CA HIS A 606 -0.82 3.42 17.51
C HIS A 606 -2.30 3.54 17.13
N ILE A 607 -2.80 2.63 16.28
CA ILE A 607 -4.22 2.62 15.87
C ILE A 607 -5.15 2.28 17.03
N ALA A 608 -4.79 1.34 17.91
CA ALA A 608 -5.56 1.03 19.11
C ALA A 608 -5.67 2.23 20.05
N GLY A 609 -4.57 2.96 20.25
CA GLY A 609 -4.56 4.16 21.08
C GLY A 609 -5.37 5.31 20.48
N ILE A 610 -5.30 5.53 19.16
CA ILE A 610 -6.16 6.51 18.46
C ILE A 610 -7.63 6.11 18.55
N ALA A 611 -7.95 4.82 18.34
CA ALA A 611 -9.31 4.31 18.50
C ALA A 611 -9.85 4.51 19.93
N THR A 612 -8.99 4.42 20.94
CA THR A 612 -9.34 4.70 22.34
C THR A 612 -9.78 6.15 22.53
N LEU A 613 -9.07 7.09 21.91
CA LEU A 613 -9.40 8.52 21.96
C LEU A 613 -10.69 8.82 21.18
N LEU A 614 -10.87 8.19 20.02
CA LEU A 614 -12.12 8.29 19.26
C LEU A 614 -13.31 7.72 20.02
N ARG A 615 -13.14 6.61 20.76
CA ARG A 615 -14.17 6.04 21.64
C ARG A 615 -14.47 6.94 22.84
N GLN A 616 -13.47 7.64 23.38
CA GLN A 616 -13.70 8.65 24.42
C GLN A 616 -14.51 9.84 23.86
N GLN A 617 -14.15 10.33 22.67
CA GLN A 617 -14.82 11.46 22.03
C GLN A 617 -16.24 11.11 21.53
N HIS A 618 -16.41 9.88 21.02
CA HIS A 618 -17.65 9.36 20.46
C HIS A 618 -18.06 8.04 21.11
N PRO A 619 -18.56 8.05 22.37
CA PRO A 619 -18.84 6.84 23.14
C PRO A 619 -19.88 5.90 22.53
N THR A 620 -20.72 6.40 21.63
CA THR A 620 -21.80 5.64 20.97
C THR A 620 -21.36 5.01 19.64
N TRP A 621 -20.20 5.35 19.10
CA TRP A 621 -19.73 4.80 17.83
C TRP A 621 -19.44 3.32 17.92
N SER A 622 -19.90 2.55 16.95
CA SER A 622 -19.53 1.14 16.80
C SER A 622 -18.03 0.99 16.49
N PRO A 623 -17.46 -0.21 16.67
CA PRO A 623 -16.11 -0.50 16.17
C PRO A 623 -15.93 -0.20 14.67
N ALA A 624 -16.97 -0.43 13.86
CA ALA A 624 -16.93 -0.17 12.41
C ALA A 624 -16.94 1.33 12.09
N ALA A 625 -17.70 2.14 12.84
CA ALA A 625 -17.69 3.59 12.71
C ALA A 625 -16.31 4.18 13.06
N VAL A 626 -15.68 3.70 14.15
CA VAL A 626 -14.31 4.09 14.53
C VAL A 626 -13.30 3.70 13.45
N LYS A 627 -13.37 2.47 12.94
CA LYS A 627 -12.55 2.00 11.81
C LYS A 627 -12.75 2.88 10.58
N SER A 628 -14.01 3.16 10.22
CA SER A 628 -14.34 3.98 9.06
C SER A 628 -13.80 5.39 9.20
N ALA A 629 -13.95 6.03 10.35
CA ALA A 629 -13.48 7.40 10.57
C ALA A 629 -11.97 7.52 10.33
N MET A 630 -11.18 6.54 10.79
CA MET A 630 -9.73 6.51 10.54
C MET A 630 -9.39 6.23 9.08
N MET A 631 -10.12 5.33 8.41
CA MET A 631 -9.85 4.99 7.01
C MET A 631 -10.20 6.15 6.07
N THR A 632 -11.39 6.74 6.19
CA THR A 632 -11.90 7.76 5.24
C THR A 632 -11.16 9.10 5.34
N THR A 633 -10.43 9.34 6.43
CA THR A 633 -9.70 10.60 6.68
C THR A 633 -8.19 10.46 6.57
N SER A 634 -7.72 9.25 6.28
CA SER A 634 -6.29 8.93 6.11
C SER A 634 -5.66 9.68 4.92
N THR A 635 -4.34 9.84 4.97
CA THR A 635 -3.56 10.54 3.95
C THR A 635 -2.62 9.58 3.22
N PRO A 636 -2.38 9.72 1.91
CA PRO A 636 -1.48 8.83 1.18
C PRO A 636 -0.05 8.83 1.73
N THR A 637 0.61 7.67 1.68
CA THR A 637 2.05 7.54 1.91
C THR A 637 2.88 8.14 0.76
N LEU A 638 4.12 8.48 1.08
CA LEU A 638 5.14 8.89 0.13
C LEU A 638 5.66 7.69 -0.68
N ASP A 639 6.34 7.98 -1.78
CA ASP A 639 6.90 6.96 -2.66
C ASP A 639 8.04 6.19 -1.97
N ASP A 640 8.00 4.86 -2.05
CA ASP A 640 9.01 3.95 -1.52
C ASP A 640 9.98 3.44 -2.60
N GLY A 641 9.81 3.87 -3.86
CA GLY A 641 10.63 3.46 -4.99
C GLY A 641 10.35 2.04 -5.49
N LEU A 642 9.40 1.32 -4.89
CA LEU A 642 8.98 -0.01 -5.32
C LEU A 642 7.95 0.10 -6.47
N ILE A 643 7.97 -0.89 -7.37
CA ILE A 643 7.11 -0.92 -8.57
C ILE A 643 6.13 -2.08 -8.54
N GLY A 644 5.11 -2.03 -9.41
CA GLY A 644 4.11 -3.09 -9.51
C GLY A 644 3.30 -3.25 -8.23
N MET A 645 2.87 -4.48 -7.93
CA MET A 645 2.05 -4.81 -6.75
C MET A 645 2.73 -4.53 -5.41
N GLN A 646 4.07 -4.38 -5.40
CA GLN A 646 4.87 -4.11 -4.21
C GLN A 646 4.96 -2.61 -3.86
N ASN A 647 4.49 -1.73 -4.76
CA ASN A 647 4.54 -0.28 -4.56
C ASN A 647 3.76 0.13 -3.30
N GLY A 648 4.42 0.90 -2.41
CA GLY A 648 3.89 1.30 -1.11
C GLY A 648 2.66 2.19 -1.17
N LYS A 649 2.41 2.87 -2.28
CA LYS A 649 1.26 3.77 -2.49
C LYS A 649 0.03 3.06 -3.02
N LEU A 650 0.12 1.77 -3.38
CA LEU A 650 -1.06 1.02 -3.75
C LEU A 650 -1.90 0.72 -2.51
N PRO A 651 -3.24 0.64 -2.62
CA PRO A 651 -4.07 0.33 -1.47
C PRO A 651 -3.75 -1.04 -0.85
N TRP A 652 -3.14 -1.97 -1.60
CA TRP A 652 -2.74 -3.29 -1.07
C TRP A 652 -1.52 -3.17 -0.14
N SER A 653 -0.87 -2.01 -0.13
CA SER A 653 0.27 -1.68 0.70
C SER A 653 -0.15 -0.81 1.88
N GLN A 654 -0.74 0.35 1.60
CA GLN A 654 -1.08 1.36 2.63
C GLN A 654 -2.51 1.26 3.16
N GLY A 655 -3.35 0.37 2.62
CA GLY A 655 -4.78 0.38 2.87
C GLY A 655 -5.41 1.66 2.38
N ALA A 656 -6.20 2.31 3.23
CA ALA A 656 -6.75 3.64 2.96
C ALA A 656 -5.66 4.74 2.92
N GLY A 657 -4.56 4.55 3.65
CA GLY A 657 -3.49 5.53 3.81
C GLY A 657 -2.92 5.55 5.23
N HIS A 658 -2.02 6.49 5.49
CA HIS A 658 -1.50 6.78 6.81
C HIS A 658 -2.55 7.47 7.68
N VAL A 659 -2.70 6.98 8.92
CA VAL A 659 -3.71 7.47 9.85
C VAL A 659 -3.59 8.97 10.12
N ASN A 660 -4.74 9.65 10.16
CA ASN A 660 -4.87 11.06 10.51
C ASN A 660 -5.84 11.21 11.69
N PRO A 661 -5.34 11.21 12.94
CA PRO A 661 -6.22 11.21 14.11
C PRO A 661 -7.14 12.43 14.19
N ASN A 662 -6.62 13.61 13.83
CA ASN A 662 -7.39 14.85 13.90
C ASN A 662 -8.51 14.91 12.85
N GLY A 663 -8.28 14.36 11.66
CA GLY A 663 -9.33 14.15 10.67
C GLY A 663 -10.38 13.15 11.16
N ALA A 664 -9.94 12.03 11.74
CA ALA A 664 -10.81 10.97 12.24
C ALA A 664 -11.71 11.41 13.41
N ALA A 665 -11.32 12.44 14.18
CA ALA A 665 -12.13 13.02 15.24
C ALA A 665 -13.45 13.62 14.70
N ASN A 666 -13.49 14.07 13.45
CA ASN A 666 -14.69 14.58 12.79
C ASN A 666 -14.70 14.23 11.29
N PRO A 667 -15.04 12.98 10.93
CA PRO A 667 -14.96 12.48 9.55
C PRO A 667 -16.13 12.96 8.67
N GLY A 668 -17.14 13.62 9.25
CA GLY A 668 -18.41 13.94 8.62
C GLY A 668 -19.32 12.72 8.46
N LEU A 669 -18.89 11.73 7.67
CA LEU A 669 -19.62 10.50 7.39
C LEU A 669 -18.80 9.25 7.76
N VAL A 670 -19.50 8.20 8.19
CA VAL A 670 -18.91 6.89 8.49
C VAL A 670 -19.70 5.77 7.81
N TYR A 671 -18.99 4.73 7.40
CA TYR A 671 -19.53 3.47 6.92
C TYR A 671 -19.70 2.53 8.11
N ASP A 672 -20.88 2.58 8.73
CA ASP A 672 -21.18 1.77 9.91
C ASP A 672 -21.62 0.34 9.53
N LEU A 673 -21.38 -0.60 10.43
CA LEU A 673 -21.71 -2.02 10.32
C LEU A 673 -22.13 -2.57 11.67
N GLY A 674 -23.14 -3.46 11.66
CA GLY A 674 -23.59 -4.18 12.85
C GLY A 674 -23.44 -5.69 12.73
N LYS A 675 -23.81 -6.38 13.82
CA LYS A 675 -23.86 -7.85 13.91
C LYS A 675 -24.55 -8.50 12.71
N ASN A 676 -25.68 -7.97 12.27
CA ASN A 676 -26.46 -8.54 11.19
C ASN A 676 -25.73 -8.47 9.84
N ASP A 677 -24.94 -7.42 9.59
CA ASP A 677 -24.16 -7.29 8.35
C ASP A 677 -23.02 -8.31 8.32
N TYR A 678 -22.34 -8.51 9.45
CA TYR A 678 -21.34 -9.56 9.58
C TYR A 678 -21.93 -10.96 9.45
N ILE A 679 -23.14 -11.22 9.98
CA ILE A 679 -23.84 -12.49 9.77
C ILE A 679 -24.13 -12.70 8.29
N LYS A 680 -24.68 -11.70 7.57
CA LYS A 680 -24.93 -11.79 6.13
C LYS A 680 -23.66 -12.07 5.33
N TYR A 681 -22.54 -11.45 5.72
CA TYR A 681 -21.22 -11.71 5.13
C TYR A 681 -20.77 -13.15 5.42
N GLN A 682 -20.83 -13.58 6.69
CA GLN A 682 -20.46 -14.92 7.10
C GLN A 682 -21.30 -15.98 6.39
N CYS A 683 -22.61 -15.80 6.25
CA CYS A 683 -23.46 -16.72 5.49
C CYS A 683 -23.09 -16.83 4.01
N LYS A 684 -22.42 -15.80 3.44
CA LYS A 684 -21.95 -15.82 2.04
C LYS A 684 -20.62 -16.54 1.91
N VAL A 685 -19.67 -16.27 2.79
CA VAL A 685 -18.31 -16.84 2.72
C VAL A 685 -18.21 -18.21 3.37
N ASN A 686 -19.11 -18.54 4.30
CA ASN A 686 -19.13 -19.80 5.03
C ASN A 686 -20.28 -20.70 4.62
N LYS A 687 -19.93 -21.86 4.08
CA LYS A 687 -20.86 -22.98 3.92
C LYS A 687 -20.92 -23.79 5.23
N ALA A 688 -21.88 -23.44 6.09
CA ALA A 688 -22.42 -24.23 7.22
C ALA A 688 -21.56 -24.52 8.49
N ALA A 689 -20.28 -24.10 8.59
CA ALA A 689 -19.42 -24.52 9.71
C ALA A 689 -19.44 -23.65 10.98
N VAL A 690 -19.81 -22.36 10.90
CA VAL A 690 -19.59 -21.38 11.99
C VAL A 690 -20.83 -20.55 12.34
N VAL A 691 -21.77 -20.38 11.40
CA VAL A 691 -23.04 -19.67 11.62
C VAL A 691 -24.18 -20.67 11.50
N PRO A 692 -25.13 -20.72 12.46
CA PRO A 692 -26.31 -21.57 12.37
C PRO A 692 -27.09 -21.34 11.07
N ALA A 693 -27.54 -22.42 10.42
CA ALA A 693 -28.34 -22.29 9.20
C ALA A 693 -29.64 -21.49 9.41
N SER A 694 -30.19 -21.50 10.63
CA SER A 694 -31.34 -20.68 11.05
C SER A 694 -31.06 -19.19 10.93
N ASP A 695 -29.85 -18.74 11.29
CA ASP A 695 -29.47 -17.33 11.25
C ASP A 695 -29.33 -16.85 9.80
N CYS A 696 -28.74 -17.68 8.94
CA CYS A 696 -28.64 -17.37 7.51
C CYS A 696 -30.01 -17.32 6.82
N THR A 697 -30.96 -18.13 7.28
CA THR A 697 -32.35 -18.12 6.77
C THR A 697 -33.10 -16.89 7.27
N THR A 698 -32.90 -16.50 8.54
CA THR A 698 -33.66 -15.41 9.19
C THR A 698 -33.12 -14.02 8.83
N ILE A 699 -31.79 -13.85 8.84
CA ILE A 699 -31.11 -12.56 8.65
C ILE A 699 -30.74 -12.34 7.17
N GLY A 700 -30.68 -13.43 6.39
CA GLY A 700 -30.32 -13.42 4.98
C GLY A 700 -28.82 -13.54 4.74
N THR A 701 -28.43 -13.45 3.46
CA THR A 701 -27.05 -13.59 3.00
C THR A 701 -26.70 -12.45 2.06
N LEU A 702 -25.46 -11.95 2.08
CA LEU A 702 -25.03 -10.95 1.11
C LEU A 702 -25.07 -11.51 -0.31
N ASN A 703 -25.56 -10.72 -1.27
CA ASN A 703 -25.53 -11.10 -2.68
C ASN A 703 -24.10 -11.37 -3.13
N GLU A 704 -23.16 -10.48 -2.80
CA GLU A 704 -21.71 -10.62 -3.01
C GLU A 704 -20.96 -9.97 -1.85
N THR A 705 -19.73 -10.41 -1.59
CA THR A 705 -18.98 -9.97 -0.41
C THR A 705 -18.49 -8.53 -0.49
N TYR A 706 -18.34 -7.97 -1.69
CA TYR A 706 -18.06 -6.54 -1.89
C TYR A 706 -19.25 -5.62 -1.52
N ASN A 707 -20.45 -6.17 -1.27
CA ASN A 707 -21.60 -5.39 -0.78
C ASN A 707 -21.59 -5.22 0.74
N LEU A 708 -20.59 -5.75 1.45
CA LEU A 708 -20.37 -5.37 2.84
C LEU A 708 -20.03 -3.88 2.87
N ASN A 709 -20.68 -3.11 3.74
CA ASN A 709 -20.55 -1.65 3.84
C ASN A 709 -19.18 -1.22 4.40
N LEU A 710 -18.10 -1.54 3.68
CA LEU A 710 -16.75 -1.14 4.01
C LEU A 710 -16.38 0.17 3.31
N PRO A 711 -15.49 0.99 3.92
CA PRO A 711 -15.03 2.27 3.37
C PRO A 711 -14.04 2.12 2.19
N SER A 712 -14.14 1.04 1.40
CA SER A 712 -13.25 0.75 0.27
C SER A 712 -14.00 0.04 -0.86
N LEU A 713 -13.66 0.35 -2.12
CA LEU A 713 -14.31 -0.23 -3.32
C LEU A 713 -13.28 -0.87 -4.26
N ARG A 714 -13.63 -2.01 -4.86
CA ARG A 714 -12.90 -2.65 -5.98
C ARG A 714 -13.84 -2.83 -7.17
N ILE A 715 -13.50 -2.27 -8.33
CA ILE A 715 -14.35 -2.34 -9.54
C ILE A 715 -13.62 -3.06 -10.70
N ALA A 716 -14.07 -4.29 -10.98
CA ALA A 716 -14.15 -5.00 -12.27
C ALA A 716 -12.98 -5.01 -13.30
N ASN A 717 -11.71 -4.78 -12.94
CA ASN A 717 -10.51 -5.13 -13.74
C ASN A 717 -10.48 -4.66 -15.24
N HIS A 718 -11.27 -3.68 -15.69
CA HIS A 718 -11.32 -3.25 -17.10
C HIS A 718 -10.72 -1.86 -17.36
N HIS A 719 -9.99 -1.73 -18.48
CA HIS A 719 -9.52 -0.45 -19.00
C HIS A 719 -10.56 0.19 -19.92
N VAL A 720 -11.22 1.25 -19.45
CA VAL A 720 -12.07 2.12 -20.29
C VAL A 720 -11.27 3.40 -20.59
N SER A 721 -11.25 3.82 -21.86
CA SER A 721 -10.61 5.10 -22.23
C SER A 721 -11.29 6.24 -21.46
N LYS A 722 -10.49 7.04 -20.74
CA LYS A 722 -10.96 8.21 -19.97
C LYS A 722 -11.75 9.16 -20.87
N ILE A 723 -11.31 9.32 -22.12
CA ILE A 723 -11.93 10.19 -23.12
C ILE A 723 -13.33 9.67 -23.49
N THR A 724 -13.45 8.38 -23.77
CA THR A 724 -14.74 7.74 -24.09
C THR A 724 -15.73 7.88 -22.93
N PHE A 725 -15.27 7.69 -21.69
CA PHE A 725 -16.12 7.82 -20.51
C PHE A 725 -16.58 9.26 -20.26
N ILE A 726 -15.69 10.23 -20.39
CA ILE A 726 -16.02 11.66 -20.27
C ILE A 726 -17.02 12.08 -21.35
N LEU A 727 -16.81 11.64 -22.60
CA LEU A 727 -17.72 11.95 -23.70
C LEU A 727 -19.11 11.36 -23.46
N LEU A 728 -19.19 10.12 -22.97
CA LEU A 728 -20.47 9.47 -22.63
C LEU A 728 -21.22 10.24 -21.52
N LEU A 729 -20.53 10.60 -20.44
CA LEU A 729 -21.14 11.39 -19.35
C LEU A 729 -21.60 12.77 -19.83
N PHE A 730 -20.82 13.40 -20.68
CA PHE A 730 -21.15 14.70 -21.25
C PHE A 730 -22.39 14.63 -22.14
N GLU A 731 -22.51 13.63 -23.01
CA GLU A 731 -23.68 13.42 -23.86
C GLU A 731 -24.91 12.98 -23.08
N PHE A 732 -24.73 12.21 -22.01
CA PHE A 732 -25.79 11.89 -21.06
C PHE A 732 -26.35 13.15 -20.40
N ALA A 733 -25.47 14.05 -19.93
CA ALA A 733 -25.87 15.32 -19.33
C ALA A 733 -26.59 16.24 -20.32
N ILE A 734 -26.12 16.30 -21.58
CA ILE A 734 -26.79 17.03 -22.65
C ILE A 734 -28.22 16.49 -22.87
N ALA A 735 -28.36 15.17 -23.04
CA ALA A 735 -29.66 14.56 -23.29
C ALA A 735 -30.62 14.72 -22.10
N LEU A 736 -30.11 14.63 -20.87
CA LEU A 736 -30.88 14.84 -19.65
C LEU A 736 -31.34 16.31 -19.54
N GLY A 737 -30.44 17.27 -19.75
CA GLY A 737 -30.76 18.70 -19.74
C GLY A 737 -31.73 19.11 -20.86
N ALA A 738 -31.61 18.48 -22.04
CA ALA A 738 -32.50 18.75 -23.18
C ALA A 738 -33.97 18.44 -22.86
N VAL A 739 -34.25 17.43 -22.02
CA VAL A 739 -35.61 17.08 -21.60
C VAL A 739 -36.24 18.21 -20.78
N TYR A 740 -35.52 18.74 -19.79
CA TYR A 740 -35.98 19.87 -18.97
C TYR A 740 -36.10 21.16 -19.81
N LEU A 741 -35.13 21.44 -20.67
CA LEU A 741 -35.15 22.63 -21.51
C LEU A 741 -36.28 22.58 -22.56
N GLY A 742 -36.49 21.43 -23.19
CA GLY A 742 -37.61 21.23 -24.13
C GLY A 742 -38.98 21.35 -23.47
N ALA A 743 -39.13 20.85 -22.24
CA ALA A 743 -40.34 21.03 -21.45
C ALA A 743 -40.56 22.52 -21.07
N MET A 744 -39.52 23.20 -20.60
CA MET A 744 -39.58 24.62 -20.22
C MET A 744 -39.93 25.53 -21.41
N ILE A 745 -39.29 25.32 -22.57
CA ILE A 745 -39.60 26.06 -23.81
C ILE A 745 -41.05 25.85 -24.22
N ARG A 746 -41.58 24.62 -24.08
CA ARG A 746 -42.97 24.33 -24.44
C ARG A 746 -43.98 24.93 -23.46
N MET A 747 -43.62 25.06 -22.18
CA MET A 747 -44.44 25.67 -21.12
C MET A 747 -44.49 27.20 -21.18
N LEU A 748 -43.52 27.86 -21.82
CA LEU A 748 -43.53 29.31 -22.08
C LEU A 748 -44.61 29.73 -23.11
N ASP A 749 -45.12 28.79 -23.89
CA ASP A 749 -46.15 29.01 -24.91
C ASP A 749 -47.54 28.77 -24.28
N HIS A 750 -48.23 29.86 -23.92
CA HIS A 750 -49.31 30.03 -22.93
C HIS A 750 -50.61 29.18 -23.02
N HIS A 751 -50.65 28.06 -23.75
CA HIS A 751 -51.87 27.26 -23.95
C HIS A 751 -51.79 25.79 -23.48
N TYR A 752 -50.83 25.41 -22.64
CA TYR A 752 -50.72 24.03 -22.14
C TYR A 752 -51.48 23.84 -20.81
N PRO A 753 -52.39 22.85 -20.70
CA PRO A 753 -53.18 22.65 -19.48
C PRO A 753 -52.31 22.20 -18.30
N SER A 754 -52.63 22.77 -17.14
CA SER A 754 -51.87 22.81 -15.88
C SER A 754 -51.72 21.49 -15.09
N TYR A 755 -51.63 20.33 -15.76
CA TYR A 755 -51.57 19.01 -15.09
C TYR A 755 -50.21 18.28 -15.17
N VAL A 756 -49.18 18.88 -15.78
CA VAL A 756 -47.86 18.24 -15.93
C VAL A 756 -46.93 18.75 -14.82
N SER A 757 -46.92 18.06 -13.67
CA SER A 757 -45.93 18.30 -12.61
C SER A 757 -44.53 17.89 -13.10
N ILE A 758 -43.57 18.80 -12.95
CA ILE A 758 -42.15 18.61 -13.28
C ILE A 758 -41.50 17.54 -12.36
N ASP A 759 -42.13 17.21 -11.24
CA ASP A 759 -41.57 16.32 -10.21
C ASP A 759 -41.42 14.86 -10.70
N ASN A 760 -42.12 14.47 -11.77
CA ASN A 760 -42.03 13.13 -12.37
C ASN A 760 -41.13 13.05 -13.64
N PHE A 761 -40.45 14.14 -14.02
CA PHE A 761 -39.64 14.16 -15.25
C PHE A 761 -38.30 13.46 -15.12
N PHE A 762 -37.80 13.23 -13.91
CA PHE A 762 -36.47 12.66 -13.71
C PHE A 762 -36.33 11.27 -14.32
N LEU A 763 -37.30 10.38 -14.06
CA LEU A 763 -37.25 9.01 -14.60
C LEU A 763 -37.34 9.03 -16.13
N THR A 764 -38.23 9.83 -16.69
CA THR A 764 -38.38 10.02 -18.14
C THR A 764 -37.12 10.62 -18.78
N ALA A 765 -36.50 11.61 -18.14
CA ALA A 765 -35.28 12.25 -18.62
C ALA A 765 -34.08 11.28 -18.59
N VAL A 766 -33.96 10.48 -17.54
CA VAL A 766 -32.96 9.42 -17.42
C VAL A 766 -33.21 8.35 -18.48
N THR A 767 -34.44 7.87 -18.66
CA THR A 767 -34.76 6.87 -19.70
C THR A 767 -34.45 7.40 -21.10
N PHE A 768 -34.78 8.66 -21.39
CA PHE A 768 -34.44 9.30 -22.65
C PHE A 768 -32.92 9.38 -22.85
N ALA A 769 -32.18 9.90 -21.87
CA ALA A 769 -30.73 10.04 -21.94
C ALA A 769 -30.03 8.69 -22.10
N LEU A 770 -30.46 7.66 -21.35
CA LEU A 770 -29.97 6.28 -21.50
C LEU A 770 -30.25 5.73 -22.90
N THR A 771 -31.44 5.98 -23.47
CA THR A 771 -31.81 5.50 -24.81
C THR A 771 -30.96 6.16 -25.90
N VAL A 772 -30.70 7.45 -25.78
CA VAL A 772 -29.82 8.20 -26.69
C VAL A 772 -28.39 7.68 -26.60
N VAL A 773 -27.83 7.59 -25.39
CA VAL A 773 -26.46 7.08 -25.16
C VAL A 773 -26.32 5.63 -25.61
N PHE A 774 -27.34 4.79 -25.41
CA PHE A 774 -27.38 3.42 -25.90
C PHE A 774 -27.33 3.38 -27.44
N SER A 775 -28.13 4.21 -28.10
CA SER A 775 -28.19 4.24 -29.57
C SER A 775 -26.89 4.78 -30.20
N LEU A 776 -26.27 5.79 -29.56
CA LEU A 776 -24.95 6.28 -29.92
C LEU A 776 -23.89 5.19 -29.74
N SER A 777 -23.95 4.44 -28.63
CA SER A 777 -23.07 3.28 -28.40
C SER A 777 -23.26 2.18 -29.43
N ALA A 778 -24.51 1.78 -29.70
CA ALA A 778 -24.85 0.67 -30.58
C ALA A 778 -24.44 0.92 -32.05
N LEU A 779 -24.36 2.18 -32.48
CA LEU A 779 -23.87 2.56 -33.81
C LEU A 779 -22.39 2.95 -33.83
N GLY A 780 -21.68 2.70 -32.73
CA GLY A 780 -20.23 2.89 -32.63
C GLY A 780 -19.81 4.35 -32.64
N MET A 781 -20.63 5.27 -32.12
CA MET A 781 -20.27 6.70 -32.02
C MET A 781 -19.24 7.00 -30.93
N TYR A 782 -18.96 6.04 -30.06
CA TYR A 782 -17.89 6.13 -29.04
C TYR A 782 -16.58 5.44 -29.46
N GLN A 783 -16.54 4.83 -30.66
CA GLN A 783 -15.30 4.46 -31.33
C GLN A 783 -14.73 5.75 -31.96
N ILE A 784 -13.98 6.51 -31.17
CA ILE A 784 -13.49 7.83 -31.56
C ILE A 784 -12.46 7.68 -32.66
N ASN A 785 -12.78 8.13 -33.87
CA ASN A 785 -11.81 8.21 -34.96
C ASN A 785 -11.43 9.67 -35.16
N PHE A 786 -10.27 10.09 -34.64
CA PHE A 786 -9.81 11.48 -34.68
C PHE A 786 -9.64 12.05 -36.10
N ARG A 787 -9.70 11.21 -37.13
CA ARG A 787 -9.59 11.62 -38.55
C ARG A 787 -10.94 11.80 -39.26
N GLU A 788 -12.06 11.54 -38.61
CA GLU A 788 -13.39 11.75 -39.19
C GLU A 788 -13.78 13.23 -39.15
N GLY A 789 -14.02 13.83 -40.32
CA GLY A 789 -14.48 15.22 -40.41
C GLY A 789 -15.93 15.40 -39.94
N ILE A 790 -16.32 16.64 -39.61
CA ILE A 790 -17.66 17.03 -39.10
C ILE A 790 -18.81 16.46 -39.96
N ARG A 791 -18.63 16.41 -41.29
CA ARG A 791 -19.61 15.85 -42.23
C ARG A 791 -19.87 14.36 -41.98
N ALA A 792 -18.84 13.58 -41.66
CA ALA A 792 -18.98 12.16 -41.34
C ALA A 792 -19.67 11.96 -39.99
N THR A 793 -19.31 12.76 -38.98
CA THR A 793 -19.98 12.75 -37.66
C THR A 793 -21.48 13.04 -37.80
N PHE A 794 -21.85 14.04 -38.59
CA PHE A 794 -23.24 14.39 -38.85
C PHE A 794 -24.02 13.26 -39.55
N LEU A 795 -23.45 12.66 -40.60
CA LEU A 795 -24.07 11.55 -41.33
C LEU A 795 -24.25 10.28 -40.46
N ARG A 796 -23.37 10.05 -39.49
CA ARG A 796 -23.44 8.91 -38.56
C ARG A 796 -24.38 9.14 -37.38
N LEU A 797 -24.64 10.39 -36.97
CA LEU A 797 -25.60 10.72 -35.91
C LEU A 797 -27.04 10.48 -36.31
N MET A 798 -27.40 10.70 -37.59
CA MET A 798 -28.77 10.50 -38.08
C MET A 798 -29.35 9.11 -37.78
N PRO A 799 -28.69 7.99 -38.15
CA PRO A 799 -29.22 6.67 -37.82
C PRO A 799 -29.26 6.40 -36.31
N ALA A 800 -28.38 7.03 -35.50
CA ALA A 800 -28.39 6.86 -34.05
C ALA A 800 -29.61 7.53 -33.41
N PHE A 801 -29.95 8.74 -33.86
CA PHE A 801 -31.14 9.44 -33.40
C PHE A 801 -32.43 8.80 -33.93
N ALA A 802 -32.42 8.24 -35.14
CA ALA A 802 -33.54 7.46 -35.66
C ALA A 802 -33.79 6.19 -34.83
N LEU A 803 -32.71 5.50 -34.42
CA LEU A 803 -32.79 4.36 -33.51
C LEU A 803 -33.31 4.79 -32.13
N ALA A 804 -32.77 5.88 -31.58
CA ALA A 804 -33.22 6.41 -30.30
C ALA A 804 -34.70 6.80 -30.32
N LEU A 805 -35.19 7.42 -31.40
CA LEU A 805 -36.60 7.77 -31.60
C LEU A 805 -37.48 6.53 -31.65
N THR A 806 -37.03 5.50 -32.37
CA THR A 806 -37.77 4.24 -32.48
C THR A 806 -37.86 3.54 -31.12
N LEU A 807 -36.73 3.43 -30.40
CA LEU A 807 -36.65 2.79 -29.09
C LEU A 807 -37.47 3.53 -28.04
N ILE A 808 -37.35 4.86 -27.96
CA ILE A 808 -38.10 5.64 -26.97
C ILE A 808 -39.59 5.61 -27.24
N THR A 809 -40.01 5.60 -28.52
CA THR A 809 -41.42 5.45 -28.89
C THR A 809 -41.94 4.09 -28.44
N LEU A 810 -41.19 3.01 -28.67
CA LEU A 810 -41.55 1.67 -28.21
C LEU A 810 -41.65 1.61 -26.68
N ILE A 811 -40.68 2.21 -25.96
CA ILE A 811 -40.69 2.28 -24.50
C ILE A 811 -41.94 3.00 -24.00
N PHE A 812 -42.35 4.09 -24.65
CA PHE A 812 -43.56 4.82 -24.28
C PHE A 812 -44.85 4.03 -24.54
N TYR A 813 -44.87 3.13 -25.54
CA TYR A 813 -45.98 2.21 -25.75
C TYR A 813 -46.05 1.12 -24.67
N VAL A 814 -44.90 0.62 -24.21
CA VAL A 814 -44.84 -0.42 -23.17
C VAL A 814 -45.05 0.16 -21.77
N ILE A 815 -44.55 1.38 -21.52
CA ILE A 815 -44.60 2.08 -20.23
C ILE A 815 -45.19 3.48 -20.45
N PRO A 816 -46.53 3.62 -20.51
CA PRO A 816 -47.18 4.90 -20.78
C PRO A 816 -46.87 6.01 -19.78
N ALA A 817 -46.47 5.65 -18.55
CA ALA A 817 -46.08 6.60 -17.50
C ALA A 817 -44.84 7.44 -17.86
N LEU A 818 -44.00 6.98 -18.79
CA LEU A 818 -42.80 7.70 -19.26
C LEU A 818 -43.08 8.62 -20.46
N TYR A 819 -44.32 8.65 -20.96
CA TYR A 819 -44.65 9.32 -22.20
C TYR A 819 -44.40 10.83 -22.14
N LEU A 820 -43.61 11.34 -23.10
CA LEU A 820 -43.51 12.77 -23.39
C LEU A 820 -44.48 13.14 -24.51
N GLY A 821 -45.23 14.23 -24.32
CA GLY A 821 -46.10 14.79 -25.36
C GLY A 821 -45.32 15.04 -26.65
N ARG A 822 -45.94 14.75 -27.81
CA ARG A 822 -45.29 14.80 -29.14
C ARG A 822 -44.53 16.11 -29.41
N GLY A 823 -45.11 17.25 -28.98
CA GLY A 823 -44.47 18.57 -29.13
C GLY A 823 -43.21 18.76 -28.28
N ILE A 824 -43.20 18.24 -27.04
CA ILE A 824 -42.02 18.25 -26.18
C ILE A 824 -40.97 17.29 -26.75
N MET A 825 -41.38 16.09 -27.14
CA MET A 825 -40.49 15.08 -27.73
C MET A 825 -39.73 15.62 -28.96
N GLY A 826 -40.43 16.29 -29.88
CA GLY A 826 -39.81 16.92 -31.05
C GLY A 826 -38.73 17.95 -30.67
N LEU A 827 -39.04 18.85 -29.72
CA LEU A 827 -38.09 19.84 -29.22
C LEU A 827 -36.88 19.19 -28.53
N VAL A 828 -37.12 18.20 -27.67
CA VAL A 828 -36.06 17.48 -26.95
C VAL A 828 -35.09 16.79 -27.92
N PHE A 829 -35.59 16.13 -28.98
CA PHE A 829 -34.73 15.51 -29.99
C PHE A 829 -33.90 16.54 -30.76
N VAL A 830 -34.48 17.68 -31.15
CA VAL A 830 -33.75 18.75 -31.85
C VAL A 830 -32.66 19.33 -30.94
N ILE A 831 -32.99 19.64 -29.69
CA ILE A 831 -32.04 20.20 -28.73
C ILE A 831 -30.93 19.19 -28.42
N THR A 832 -31.27 17.91 -28.24
CA THR A 832 -30.28 16.85 -27.99
C THR A 832 -29.38 16.63 -29.20
N ALA A 833 -29.92 16.59 -30.41
CA ALA A 833 -29.13 16.42 -31.63
C ALA A 833 -28.19 17.59 -31.87
N ALA A 834 -28.67 18.83 -31.70
CA ALA A 834 -27.84 20.03 -31.79
C ALA A 834 -26.78 20.07 -30.68
N GLY A 835 -27.17 19.77 -29.44
CA GLY A 835 -26.29 19.74 -28.27
C GLY A 835 -25.18 18.69 -28.40
N VAL A 836 -25.52 17.47 -28.83
CA VAL A 836 -24.54 16.40 -29.08
C VAL A 836 -23.61 16.77 -30.24
N LEU A 837 -24.13 17.35 -31.34
CA LEU A 837 -23.30 17.76 -32.47
C LEU A 837 -22.32 18.88 -32.07
N VAL A 838 -22.80 19.96 -31.44
CA VAL A 838 -21.97 21.06 -30.95
C VAL A 838 -21.00 20.55 -29.89
N GLY A 839 -21.49 19.74 -28.96
CA GLY A 839 -20.72 19.11 -27.92
C GLY A 839 -19.56 18.28 -28.46
N ARG A 840 -19.80 17.46 -29.50
CA ARG A 840 -18.75 16.70 -30.19
C ARG A 840 -17.78 17.60 -30.93
N ILE A 841 -18.23 18.65 -31.61
CA ILE A 841 -17.33 19.61 -32.30
C ILE A 841 -16.41 20.31 -31.29
N LEU A 842 -16.97 20.77 -30.16
CA LEU A 842 -16.20 21.39 -29.08
C LEU A 842 -15.25 20.38 -28.45
N PHE A 843 -15.71 19.17 -28.18
CA PHE A 843 -14.90 18.09 -27.60
C PHE A 843 -13.73 17.73 -28.51
N PHE A 844 -13.96 17.56 -29.82
CA PHE A 844 -12.91 17.23 -30.78
C PHE A 844 -11.92 18.39 -30.98
N LYS A 845 -12.38 19.64 -31.09
CA LYS A 845 -11.49 20.82 -31.15
C LYS A 845 -10.66 21.00 -29.87
N THR A 846 -11.26 20.76 -28.71
CA THR A 846 -10.56 20.85 -27.42
C THR A 846 -9.60 19.67 -27.23
N SER A 847 -9.91 18.51 -27.83
CA SER A 847 -9.05 17.33 -27.77
C SER A 847 -7.78 17.42 -28.62
N GLU A 848 -7.69 18.39 -29.54
CA GLU A 848 -6.46 18.72 -30.29
C GLU A 848 -5.41 19.45 -29.42
N ILE A 849 -5.74 19.84 -28.19
CA ILE A 849 -4.81 20.45 -27.24
C ILE A 849 -3.77 19.40 -26.79
N ARG A 850 -2.50 19.81 -26.69
CA ARG A 850 -1.29 19.02 -26.31
C ARG A 850 -1.44 18.03 -25.13
N LEU A 851 -2.48 18.15 -24.32
CA LEU A 851 -2.76 17.35 -23.12
C LEU A 851 -3.24 15.92 -23.37
N LEU A 852 -3.63 15.54 -24.60
CA LEU A 852 -4.19 14.21 -24.90
C LEU A 852 -3.34 13.32 -25.82
N LYS A 853 -2.19 13.82 -26.32
CA LYS A 853 -1.26 13.03 -27.16
C LYS A 853 -0.11 12.53 -26.31
N SER A 854 0.15 11.22 -26.32
CA SER A 854 1.31 10.64 -25.62
C SER A 854 2.49 10.53 -26.57
N ARG A 855 3.65 11.08 -26.17
CA ARG A 855 4.90 11.01 -26.93
C ARG A 855 5.60 9.69 -26.59
N ILE A 856 5.76 8.84 -27.58
CA ILE A 856 6.17 7.44 -27.38
C ILE A 856 7.48 7.12 -28.09
N ILE A 857 8.38 6.46 -27.37
CA ILE A 857 9.59 5.83 -27.92
C ILE A 857 9.42 4.32 -27.86
N PHE A 858 9.84 3.61 -28.92
CA PHE A 858 9.92 2.15 -28.91
C PHE A 858 11.37 1.72 -28.70
N LEU A 859 11.61 0.83 -27.73
CA LEU A 859 12.88 0.14 -27.57
C LEU A 859 12.80 -1.20 -28.32
N GLY A 860 13.65 -1.39 -29.31
CA GLY A 860 13.63 -2.49 -30.27
C GLY A 860 13.39 -1.99 -31.70
N THR A 861 13.96 -2.70 -32.66
CA THR A 861 13.79 -2.43 -34.10
C THR A 861 13.35 -3.65 -34.90
N GLY A 862 13.12 -4.78 -34.23
CA GLY A 862 12.64 -6.01 -34.83
C GLY A 862 11.16 -6.00 -35.21
N LYS A 863 10.66 -7.16 -35.63
CA LYS A 863 9.27 -7.38 -36.05
C LYS A 863 8.25 -6.92 -35.00
N LEU A 864 8.48 -7.21 -33.72
CA LEU A 864 7.58 -6.82 -32.63
C LEU A 864 7.46 -5.29 -32.48
N ALA A 865 8.55 -4.56 -32.70
CA ALA A 865 8.56 -3.10 -32.69
C ALA A 865 7.80 -2.52 -33.88
N GLN A 866 7.93 -3.12 -35.07
CA GLN A 866 7.12 -2.75 -36.23
C GLN A 866 5.63 -3.01 -35.99
N GLU A 867 5.25 -4.14 -35.40
CA GLU A 867 3.85 -4.42 -35.09
C GLU A 867 3.28 -3.42 -34.07
N CYS A 868 4.07 -3.05 -33.05
CA CYS A 868 3.66 -2.00 -32.11
C CYS A 868 3.57 -0.62 -32.78
N HIS A 869 4.46 -0.32 -33.73
CA HIS A 869 4.41 0.89 -34.56
C HIS A 869 3.13 0.97 -35.36
N GLU A 870 2.82 -0.10 -36.09
CA GLU A 870 1.63 -0.22 -36.91
C GLU A 870 0.38 -0.13 -36.04
N LEU A 871 0.35 -0.78 -34.87
CA LEU A 871 -0.75 -0.69 -33.93
C LEU A 871 -0.95 0.74 -33.41
N ALA A 872 0.11 1.44 -33.03
CA ALA A 872 0.06 2.82 -32.58
C ALA A 872 -0.45 3.79 -33.66
N LEU A 873 -0.19 3.49 -34.94
CA LEU A 873 -0.65 4.29 -36.08
C LEU A 873 -2.08 3.96 -36.52
N THR A 874 -2.47 2.69 -36.45
CA THR A 874 -3.73 2.17 -37.01
C THR A 874 -4.87 2.17 -35.99
N ASN A 875 -4.59 1.96 -34.71
CA ASN A 875 -5.60 1.84 -33.66
C ASN A 875 -5.68 3.09 -32.78
N THR A 876 -6.05 4.22 -33.39
CA THR A 876 -6.21 5.52 -32.72
C THR A 876 -7.55 5.67 -31.99
N ALA A 877 -8.31 4.58 -31.82
CA ALA A 877 -9.66 4.59 -31.28
C ALA A 877 -9.74 5.02 -29.80
N HIS A 878 -8.63 4.88 -29.07
CA HIS A 878 -8.58 5.04 -27.62
C HIS A 878 -7.51 6.03 -27.14
N HIS A 879 -6.38 6.15 -27.87
CA HIS A 879 -5.27 7.06 -27.58
C HIS A 879 -4.59 7.53 -28.88
N GLU A 880 -4.17 8.81 -28.94
CA GLU A 880 -3.35 9.33 -30.05
C GLU A 880 -1.87 9.39 -29.64
N TYR A 881 -1.01 8.81 -30.47
CA TYR A 881 0.42 8.70 -30.22
C TYR A 881 1.24 9.64 -31.11
N HIS A 882 2.17 10.36 -30.51
CA HIS A 882 3.26 11.02 -31.24
C HIS A 882 4.50 10.13 -31.15
N ILE A 883 4.74 9.35 -32.22
CA ILE A 883 5.85 8.39 -32.27
C ILE A 883 7.15 9.17 -32.50
N LEU A 884 7.98 9.22 -31.46
CA LEU A 884 9.25 9.94 -31.46
C LEU A 884 10.34 9.17 -32.22
N GLY A 885 10.32 7.84 -32.14
CA GLY A 885 11.21 6.96 -32.91
C GLY A 885 11.53 5.64 -32.20
N PHE A 886 12.45 4.88 -32.80
CA PHE A 886 12.84 3.53 -32.41
C PHE A 886 14.30 3.49 -31.97
N VAL A 887 14.59 2.81 -30.87
CA VAL A 887 15.94 2.63 -30.35
C VAL A 887 16.37 1.19 -30.61
N PRO A 888 17.43 0.93 -31.42
CA PRO A 888 17.87 -0.42 -31.70
C PRO A 888 18.48 -1.08 -30.46
N VAL A 889 18.31 -2.40 -30.35
CA VAL A 889 18.93 -3.24 -29.32
C VAL A 889 19.78 -4.29 -30.04
N SER A 890 20.95 -4.59 -29.49
CA SER A 890 21.85 -5.61 -30.04
C SER A 890 21.12 -6.96 -30.13
N ASP A 891 21.36 -7.70 -31.21
CA ASP A 891 20.80 -9.03 -31.49
C ASP A 891 19.39 -9.11 -32.12
N GLU A 892 18.82 -8.00 -32.63
CA GLU A 892 17.59 -8.02 -33.44
C GLU A 892 17.82 -7.54 -34.88
N GLU A 893 17.23 -8.25 -35.86
CA GLU A 893 17.21 -7.80 -37.26
C GLU A 893 16.35 -6.53 -37.39
N GLN A 894 16.89 -5.47 -37.98
CA GLN A 894 16.16 -4.21 -38.15
C GLN A 894 15.11 -4.33 -39.24
N VAL A 895 13.83 -4.33 -38.86
CA VAL A 895 12.70 -4.35 -39.79
C VAL A 895 12.08 -2.96 -39.96
N VAL A 896 12.22 -2.09 -38.94
CA VAL A 896 11.72 -0.71 -38.98
C VAL A 896 12.54 0.15 -39.96
N LEU A 897 11.87 0.98 -40.77
CA LEU A 897 12.50 1.90 -41.71
C LEU A 897 13.52 2.82 -41.01
N GLY A 898 14.75 2.89 -41.55
CA GLY A 898 15.87 3.61 -40.93
C GLY A 898 15.60 5.08 -40.58
N LYS A 899 14.66 5.74 -41.27
CA LYS A 899 14.25 7.12 -40.96
C LYS A 899 13.57 7.32 -39.60
N TYR A 900 13.03 6.24 -39.00
CA TYR A 900 12.39 6.29 -37.68
C TYR A 900 13.32 5.84 -36.56
N VAL A 901 14.54 5.39 -36.89
CA VAL A 901 15.52 4.92 -35.91
C VAL A 901 16.24 6.13 -35.32
N LEU A 902 16.22 6.24 -33.99
CA LEU A 902 16.87 7.31 -33.26
C LEU A 902 18.37 7.01 -33.10
N PRO A 903 19.24 8.05 -33.13
CA PRO A 903 20.67 7.87 -32.92
C PRO A 903 20.97 7.39 -31.50
N THR A 904 21.73 6.30 -31.36
CA THR A 904 22.02 5.65 -30.08
C THR A 904 23.14 6.31 -29.25
N SER A 905 23.66 7.45 -29.67
CA SER A 905 24.83 8.09 -29.06
C SER A 905 24.62 8.58 -27.63
N ILE A 906 23.37 8.67 -27.15
CA ILE A 906 23.00 9.27 -25.84
C ILE A 906 22.10 8.37 -24.97
N GLY A 907 21.96 7.08 -25.30
CA GLY A 907 21.14 6.12 -24.55
C GLY A 907 19.63 6.42 -24.60
N ILE A 908 18.77 5.45 -24.24
CA ILE A 908 17.31 5.62 -24.28
C ILE A 908 16.81 6.65 -23.26
N ALA A 909 17.47 6.78 -22.10
CA ALA A 909 17.15 7.82 -21.11
C ALA A 909 17.44 9.22 -21.65
N GLY A 910 18.60 9.41 -22.31
CA GLY A 910 18.95 10.67 -22.95
C GLY A 910 18.00 11.02 -24.08
N LEU A 911 17.61 10.02 -24.89
CA LEU A 911 16.61 10.18 -25.94
C LEU A 911 15.22 10.53 -25.36
N ALA A 912 14.77 9.84 -24.32
CA ALA A 912 13.50 10.14 -23.66
C ALA A 912 13.46 11.58 -23.13
N LYS A 913 14.58 12.08 -22.57
CA LYS A 913 14.70 13.46 -22.13
C LYS A 913 14.73 14.45 -23.30
N GLN A 914 15.58 14.21 -24.31
CA GLN A 914 15.75 15.09 -25.48
C GLN A 914 14.43 15.25 -26.24
N TYR A 915 13.73 14.15 -26.46
CA TYR A 915 12.48 14.13 -27.19
C TYR A 915 11.26 14.25 -26.28
N SER A 916 11.43 14.56 -24.98
CA SER A 916 10.37 14.67 -23.97
C SER A 916 9.32 13.57 -24.10
N ALA A 917 9.77 12.31 -24.07
CA ALA A 917 8.90 11.15 -24.16
C ALA A 917 8.05 11.03 -22.89
N ASP A 918 6.76 10.72 -23.07
CA ASP A 918 5.82 10.42 -21.99
C ASP A 918 5.79 8.91 -21.70
N GLU A 919 6.11 8.08 -22.71
CA GLU A 919 6.08 6.62 -22.62
C GLU A 919 7.20 5.96 -23.44
N VAL A 920 7.79 4.89 -22.90
CA VAL A 920 8.70 3.97 -23.59
C VAL A 920 8.05 2.59 -23.64
N VAL A 921 7.89 2.05 -24.84
CA VAL A 921 7.39 0.69 -25.07
C VAL A 921 8.56 -0.22 -25.39
N VAL A 922 8.79 -1.20 -24.51
CA VAL A 922 9.81 -2.24 -24.67
C VAL A 922 9.28 -3.31 -25.62
N ALA A 923 9.68 -3.21 -26.89
CA ALA A 923 9.23 -4.05 -27.99
C ALA A 923 10.33 -4.99 -28.50
N VAL A 924 11.11 -5.56 -27.58
CA VAL A 924 12.11 -6.59 -27.85
C VAL A 924 11.63 -7.98 -27.42
N GLN A 925 12.00 -9.02 -28.18
CA GLN A 925 11.63 -10.41 -27.87
C GLN A 925 12.55 -11.03 -26.82
N ASN A 926 13.86 -10.78 -26.91
CA ASN A 926 14.84 -11.32 -25.97
C ASN A 926 15.31 -10.26 -24.96
N ARG A 927 14.87 -10.40 -23.71
CA ARG A 927 15.21 -9.46 -22.62
C ARG A 927 16.37 -9.93 -21.73
N ARG A 928 17.01 -11.06 -22.08
CA ARG A 928 18.05 -11.72 -21.26
C ARG A 928 19.48 -11.48 -21.77
N GLY A 929 19.63 -10.71 -22.85
CA GLY A 929 20.94 -10.37 -23.41
C GLY A 929 21.69 -9.34 -22.56
N VAL A 930 23.02 -9.38 -22.60
CA VAL A 930 23.94 -8.46 -21.90
C VAL A 930 23.72 -6.99 -22.31
N HIS A 931 23.13 -6.76 -23.48
CA HIS A 931 22.91 -5.43 -24.07
C HIS A 931 21.50 -4.86 -23.86
N PHE A 932 20.64 -5.49 -23.04
CA PHE A 932 19.32 -4.94 -22.73
C PHE A 932 19.43 -3.80 -21.69
N PRO A 933 19.03 -2.56 -21.99
CA PRO A 933 19.37 -1.37 -21.19
C PRO A 933 18.43 -1.19 -19.97
N ILE A 934 18.47 -2.11 -19.02
CA ILE A 934 17.62 -2.09 -17.81
C ILE A 934 17.81 -0.79 -17.02
N GLN A 935 19.05 -0.37 -16.81
CA GLN A 935 19.37 0.83 -16.03
C GLN A 935 18.78 2.09 -16.68
N GLU A 936 18.91 2.24 -17.99
CA GLU A 936 18.38 3.40 -18.71
C GLU A 936 16.84 3.41 -18.75
N LEU A 937 16.20 2.24 -18.79
CA LEU A 937 14.75 2.13 -18.65
C LEU A 937 14.28 2.49 -17.23
N LEU A 938 15.06 2.19 -16.20
CA LEU A 938 14.79 2.65 -14.82
C LEU A 938 14.94 4.16 -14.71
N ASP A 939 15.98 4.74 -15.34
CA ASP A 939 16.18 6.19 -15.39
C ASP A 939 15.01 6.90 -16.09
N CYS A 940 14.49 6.33 -17.18
CA CYS A 940 13.24 6.80 -17.81
C CYS A 940 12.08 6.84 -16.80
N LYS A 941 11.87 5.76 -16.01
CA LYS A 941 10.82 5.74 -14.98
C LYS A 941 11.01 6.81 -13.90
N LEU A 942 12.25 7.00 -13.43
CA LEU A 942 12.59 8.02 -12.43
C LEU A 942 12.35 9.44 -12.95
N MET A 943 12.47 9.67 -14.26
CA MET A 943 12.13 10.94 -14.91
C MET A 943 10.62 11.13 -15.15
N GLY A 944 9.78 10.19 -14.70
CA GLY A 944 8.33 10.23 -14.91
C GLY A 944 7.88 9.70 -16.28
N VAL A 945 8.79 9.11 -17.07
CA VAL A 945 8.44 8.47 -18.35
C VAL A 945 7.90 7.08 -18.08
N LYS A 946 6.69 6.79 -18.54
CA LYS A 946 6.06 5.49 -18.32
C LYS A 946 6.80 4.41 -19.13
N VAL A 947 7.23 3.33 -18.50
CA VAL A 947 7.85 2.20 -19.22
C VAL A 947 6.95 0.97 -19.14
N ILE A 948 6.49 0.50 -20.29
CA ILE A 948 5.65 -0.70 -20.43
C ILE A 948 6.28 -1.64 -21.47
N ASP A 949 5.85 -2.90 -21.46
CA ASP A 949 6.28 -3.85 -22.47
C ASP A 949 5.25 -4.02 -23.59
N ALA A 950 5.67 -4.66 -24.68
CA ALA A 950 4.79 -4.90 -25.83
C ALA A 950 3.52 -5.68 -25.45
N ALA A 951 3.60 -6.68 -24.57
CA ALA A 951 2.42 -7.47 -24.17
C ALA A 951 1.37 -6.58 -23.49
N ALA A 952 1.79 -5.72 -22.56
CA ALA A 952 0.93 -4.74 -21.92
C ALA A 952 0.42 -3.67 -22.91
N PHE A 953 1.24 -3.29 -23.90
CA PHE A 953 0.82 -2.38 -24.97
C PHE A 953 -0.29 -2.98 -25.84
N PHE A 954 -0.15 -4.22 -26.29
CA PHE A 954 -1.17 -4.93 -27.05
C PHE A 954 -2.44 -5.21 -26.23
N GLU A 955 -2.29 -5.55 -24.95
CA GLU A 955 -3.45 -5.76 -24.07
C GLU A 955 -4.24 -4.46 -23.88
N ARG A 956 -3.54 -3.33 -23.70
CA ARG A 956 -4.15 -2.01 -23.52
C ARG A 956 -4.78 -1.47 -24.80
N GLU A 957 -4.05 -1.52 -25.92
CA GLU A 957 -4.46 -0.85 -27.16
C GLU A 957 -5.33 -1.74 -28.03
N ALA A 958 -4.97 -3.02 -28.18
CA ALA A 958 -5.67 -3.94 -29.07
C ALA A 958 -6.68 -4.83 -28.36
N CYS A 959 -6.74 -4.84 -27.02
CA CYS A 959 -7.49 -5.84 -26.25
C CYS A 959 -7.13 -7.27 -26.68
N GLN A 960 -5.83 -7.51 -26.90
CA GLN A 960 -5.27 -8.79 -27.34
C GLN A 960 -4.23 -9.29 -26.35
N ILE A 961 -4.22 -10.59 -26.11
CA ILE A 961 -3.11 -11.25 -25.42
C ILE A 961 -2.17 -11.86 -26.47
N ARG A 962 -0.95 -11.31 -26.61
CA ARG A 962 0.04 -11.80 -27.57
C ARG A 962 0.56 -13.17 -27.16
N VAL A 963 0.10 -14.21 -27.86
CA VAL A 963 0.45 -15.62 -27.59
C VAL A 963 1.95 -15.85 -27.65
N GLU A 964 2.65 -15.24 -28.61
CA GLU A 964 4.10 -15.35 -28.78
C GLU A 964 4.90 -14.73 -27.61
N SER A 965 4.28 -13.87 -26.81
CA SER A 965 4.88 -13.20 -25.65
C SER A 965 4.56 -13.91 -24.32
N LEU A 966 3.71 -14.94 -24.35
CA LEU A 966 3.23 -15.61 -23.13
C LEU A 966 4.27 -16.59 -22.59
N GLN A 967 4.65 -16.38 -21.32
CA GLN A 967 5.37 -17.41 -20.55
C GLN A 967 4.39 -18.40 -19.92
N PRO A 968 4.77 -19.69 -19.74
CA PRO A 968 3.89 -20.70 -19.14
C PRO A 968 3.30 -20.32 -17.78
N GLY A 969 4.03 -19.54 -16.96
CA GLY A 969 3.54 -19.06 -15.65
C GLY A 969 2.42 -18.02 -15.72
N TRP A 970 2.19 -17.37 -16.86
CA TRP A 970 1.19 -16.31 -17.01
C TRP A 970 -0.24 -16.80 -16.74
N LEU A 971 -0.55 -18.05 -17.09
CA LEU A 971 -1.86 -18.67 -16.86
C LEU A 971 -2.15 -18.94 -15.38
N VAL A 972 -1.11 -19.16 -14.58
CA VAL A 972 -1.22 -19.55 -13.17
C VAL A 972 -1.10 -18.35 -12.25
N PHE A 973 -0.22 -17.41 -12.58
CA PHE A 973 0.10 -16.24 -11.75
C PHE A 973 -0.54 -14.93 -12.25
N GLY A 974 -1.20 -14.94 -13.40
CA GLY A 974 -1.86 -13.77 -13.99
C GLY A 974 -3.26 -13.50 -13.43
N ASP A 975 -3.57 -12.24 -13.18
CA ASP A 975 -4.93 -11.80 -12.83
C ASP A 975 -5.91 -12.01 -14.00
N GLY A 976 -7.12 -12.53 -13.71
CA GLY A 976 -8.25 -12.52 -14.66
C GLY A 976 -8.99 -13.85 -14.87
N PHE A 977 -8.34 -15.00 -14.66
CA PHE A 977 -8.95 -16.32 -14.91
C PHE A 977 -9.94 -16.80 -13.83
N ASN A 978 -10.34 -15.94 -12.89
CA ASN A 978 -11.21 -16.31 -11.78
C ASN A 978 -12.68 -16.46 -12.21
N GLN A 979 -13.10 -17.72 -12.37
CA GLN A 979 -14.45 -18.13 -12.73
C GLN A 979 -15.30 -18.42 -11.48
N SER A 980 -15.56 -17.38 -10.68
CA SER A 980 -16.36 -17.47 -9.44
C SER A 980 -17.78 -17.99 -9.70
N PHE A 981 -18.41 -18.55 -8.66
CA PHE A 981 -19.78 -19.06 -8.77
C PHE A 981 -20.78 -17.96 -9.15
N SER A 982 -20.66 -16.77 -8.54
CA SER A 982 -21.54 -15.63 -8.81
C SER A 982 -21.40 -15.09 -10.22
N ARG A 983 -20.17 -15.03 -10.74
CA ARG A 983 -19.91 -14.69 -12.13
C ARG A 983 -20.51 -15.73 -13.08
N LYS A 984 -20.35 -17.03 -12.80
CA LYS A 984 -20.98 -18.10 -13.59
C LYS A 984 -22.51 -18.03 -13.55
N PHE A 985 -23.08 -17.83 -12.38
CA PHE A 985 -24.53 -17.78 -12.16
C PHE A 985 -25.14 -16.52 -12.79
N GLY A 986 -24.56 -15.35 -12.54
CA GLY A 986 -24.97 -14.09 -13.15
C GLY A 986 -24.85 -14.12 -14.67
N LYS A 987 -23.77 -14.71 -15.19
CA LYS A 987 -23.59 -14.98 -16.62
C LYS A 987 -24.67 -15.92 -17.18
N GLN A 988 -25.02 -16.98 -16.46
CA GLN A 988 -26.07 -17.92 -16.87
C GLN A 988 -27.45 -17.25 -16.90
N ILE A 989 -27.81 -16.46 -15.88
CA ILE A 989 -29.06 -15.68 -15.87
C ILE A 989 -29.07 -14.70 -17.03
N PHE A 990 -27.97 -13.96 -17.22
CA PHE A 990 -27.84 -13.01 -18.31
C PHE A 990 -28.04 -13.69 -19.68
N ASP A 991 -27.34 -14.80 -19.91
CA ASP A 991 -27.48 -15.59 -21.15
C ASP A 991 -28.91 -16.09 -21.33
N LEU A 992 -29.56 -16.58 -20.28
CA LEU A 992 -30.92 -17.09 -20.33
C LEU A 992 -31.93 -15.99 -20.66
N VAL A 993 -31.85 -14.85 -19.97
CA VAL A 993 -32.76 -13.70 -20.16
C VAL A 993 -32.59 -13.11 -21.56
N VAL A 994 -31.37 -12.82 -21.96
CA VAL A 994 -31.07 -12.25 -23.29
C VAL A 994 -31.49 -13.22 -24.39
N SER A 995 -31.21 -14.52 -24.24
CA SER A 995 -31.61 -15.55 -25.20
C SER A 995 -33.12 -15.71 -25.29
N ALA A 996 -33.83 -15.72 -24.17
CA ALA A 996 -35.29 -15.85 -24.16
C ALA A 996 -35.96 -14.64 -24.82
N MET A 997 -35.50 -13.42 -24.50
CA MET A 997 -35.97 -12.20 -25.16
C MET A 997 -35.71 -12.21 -26.66
N MET A 998 -34.47 -12.55 -27.08
CA MET A 998 -34.12 -12.65 -28.50
C MET A 998 -34.87 -13.76 -29.22
N PHE A 999 -35.13 -14.89 -28.57
CA PHE A 999 -35.90 -15.98 -29.13
C PHE A 999 -37.32 -15.54 -29.47
N LEU A 1000 -38.00 -14.91 -28.50
CA LEU A 1000 -39.37 -14.39 -28.70
C LEU A 1000 -39.42 -13.31 -29.79
N LEU A 1001 -38.47 -12.39 -29.78
CA LEU A 1001 -38.39 -11.30 -30.77
C LEU A 1001 -38.13 -11.82 -32.19
N THR A 1002 -37.28 -12.85 -32.34
CA THR A 1002 -36.88 -13.38 -33.65
C THR A 1002 -37.72 -14.56 -34.14
N LEU A 1003 -38.65 -15.08 -33.33
CA LEU A 1003 -39.49 -16.22 -33.66
C LEU A 1003 -40.24 -16.08 -35.00
N PRO A 1004 -40.90 -14.93 -35.32
CA PRO A 1004 -41.58 -14.77 -36.60
C PRO A 1004 -40.62 -14.87 -37.79
N ILE A 1005 -39.42 -14.29 -37.66
CA ILE A 1005 -38.37 -14.32 -38.68
C ILE A 1005 -37.84 -15.73 -38.87
N MET A 1006 -37.64 -16.48 -37.78
CA MET A 1006 -37.21 -17.88 -37.81
C MET A 1006 -38.24 -18.79 -38.49
N LEU A 1007 -39.54 -18.61 -38.21
CA LEU A 1007 -40.61 -19.39 -38.85
C LEU A 1007 -40.70 -19.10 -40.36
N PHE A 1008 -40.63 -17.82 -40.75
CA PHE A 1008 -40.61 -17.44 -42.15
C PHE A 1008 -39.39 -17.97 -42.90
N THR A 1009 -38.21 -17.91 -42.27
CA THR A 1009 -36.97 -18.46 -42.82
C THR A 1009 -37.03 -19.98 -42.98
N ALA A 1010 -37.57 -20.68 -41.98
CA ALA A 1010 -37.78 -22.12 -42.04
C ALA A 1010 -38.68 -22.52 -43.23
N MET A 1011 -39.75 -21.76 -43.48
CA MET A 1011 -40.62 -21.95 -44.64
C MET A 1011 -39.85 -21.75 -45.96
N LEU A 1012 -39.06 -20.68 -46.10
CA LEU A 1012 -38.28 -20.42 -47.32
C LEU A 1012 -37.26 -21.51 -47.62
N ILE A 1013 -36.55 -22.01 -46.60
CA ILE A 1013 -35.58 -23.11 -46.76
C ILE A 1013 -36.28 -24.39 -47.19
N TYR A 1014 -37.45 -24.68 -46.63
CA TYR A 1014 -38.23 -25.86 -46.99
C TYR A 1014 -38.77 -25.77 -48.43
N LEU A 1015 -39.23 -24.59 -48.86
CA LEU A 1015 -39.72 -24.36 -50.22
C LEU A 1015 -38.61 -24.43 -51.28
N GLU A 1016 -37.35 -24.13 -50.93
CA GLU A 1016 -36.24 -24.09 -51.88
C GLU A 1016 -35.86 -25.48 -52.43
N ASP A 1017 -35.74 -26.51 -51.59
CA ASP A 1017 -35.31 -27.84 -52.04
C ASP A 1017 -35.96 -29.02 -51.27
N ARG A 1018 -36.97 -28.76 -50.43
CA ARG A 1018 -37.70 -29.73 -49.59
C ARG A 1018 -36.83 -30.57 -48.62
N GLY A 1019 -35.59 -30.16 -48.37
CA GLY A 1019 -34.71 -30.83 -47.41
C GLY A 1019 -34.87 -30.35 -45.96
N PRO A 1020 -34.06 -30.88 -45.03
CA PRO A 1020 -34.12 -30.53 -43.61
C PRO A 1020 -33.88 -29.04 -43.35
N ILE A 1021 -34.73 -28.41 -42.54
CA ILE A 1021 -34.63 -26.98 -42.21
C ILE A 1021 -33.36 -26.68 -41.40
N PHE A 1022 -33.07 -27.53 -40.41
CA PHE A 1022 -31.93 -27.36 -39.52
C PHE A 1022 -30.72 -28.19 -39.96
N TYR A 1023 -29.55 -27.57 -39.88
CA TYR A 1023 -28.25 -28.21 -39.99
C TYR A 1023 -27.66 -28.40 -38.59
N LYS A 1024 -27.20 -29.61 -38.29
CA LYS A 1024 -26.53 -29.96 -37.02
C LYS A 1024 -25.07 -30.30 -37.31
N GLN A 1025 -24.16 -29.76 -36.50
CA GLN A 1025 -22.73 -30.02 -36.65
C GLN A 1025 -22.05 -30.17 -35.29
N GLU A 1026 -21.13 -31.13 -35.18
CA GLU A 1026 -20.33 -31.31 -33.97
C GLU A 1026 -19.31 -30.19 -33.80
N ARG A 1027 -19.23 -29.65 -32.58
CA ARG A 1027 -18.37 -28.54 -32.19
C ARG A 1027 -17.79 -28.75 -30.79
N VAL A 1028 -16.59 -28.22 -30.56
CA VAL A 1028 -15.93 -28.25 -29.25
C VAL A 1028 -16.45 -27.13 -28.36
N GLY A 1029 -16.99 -27.49 -27.20
CA GLY A 1029 -17.52 -26.60 -26.19
C GLY A 1029 -16.61 -26.43 -24.98
N LYS A 1030 -17.22 -26.15 -23.83
CA LYS A 1030 -16.51 -25.90 -22.58
C LYS A 1030 -15.74 -27.16 -22.13
N ASN A 1031 -14.52 -26.96 -21.65
CA ASN A 1031 -13.58 -28.00 -21.20
C ASN A 1031 -13.26 -29.05 -22.28
N GLY A 1032 -13.39 -28.68 -23.56
CA GLY A 1032 -13.14 -29.60 -24.68
C GLY A 1032 -14.29 -30.57 -24.97
N LEU A 1033 -15.42 -30.48 -24.28
CA LEU A 1033 -16.57 -31.38 -24.49
C LEU A 1033 -17.31 -31.04 -25.80
N SER A 1034 -17.53 -32.04 -26.64
CA SER A 1034 -18.28 -31.88 -27.89
C SER A 1034 -19.79 -31.69 -27.66
N TYR A 1035 -20.43 -30.89 -28.51
CA TYR A 1035 -21.88 -30.73 -28.59
C TYR A 1035 -22.34 -30.45 -30.03
N MET A 1036 -23.65 -30.54 -30.27
CA MET A 1036 -24.24 -30.32 -31.59
C MET A 1036 -24.77 -28.88 -31.73
N VAL A 1037 -24.07 -28.05 -32.52
CA VAL A 1037 -24.54 -26.70 -32.83
C VAL A 1037 -25.70 -26.75 -33.83
N LEU A 1038 -26.75 -25.97 -33.59
CA LEU A 1038 -27.92 -25.87 -34.45
C LEU A 1038 -27.84 -24.61 -35.32
N LYS A 1039 -28.02 -24.76 -36.64
CA LYS A 1039 -28.12 -23.64 -37.59
C LYS A 1039 -29.25 -23.87 -38.56
N PHE A 1040 -29.70 -22.81 -39.23
CA PHE A 1040 -30.48 -23.01 -40.44
C PHE A 1040 -29.58 -23.51 -41.56
N ARG A 1041 -30.11 -24.45 -42.34
CA ARG A 1041 -29.38 -24.97 -43.49
C ARG A 1041 -29.28 -23.89 -44.55
N SER A 1042 -28.04 -23.52 -44.88
CA SER A 1042 -27.71 -22.52 -45.90
C SER A 1042 -26.87 -23.09 -47.06
N MET A 1043 -26.60 -24.40 -47.04
CA MET A 1043 -25.87 -25.13 -48.06
C MET A 1043 -26.69 -26.32 -48.56
N GLY A 1044 -26.45 -26.75 -49.81
CA GLY A 1044 -27.14 -27.89 -50.41
C GLY A 1044 -26.90 -29.21 -49.67
N ILE A 1045 -27.82 -30.16 -49.82
CA ILE A 1045 -27.83 -31.44 -49.08
C ILE A 1045 -26.53 -32.27 -49.29
N SER A 1046 -25.85 -32.10 -50.43
CA SER A 1046 -24.62 -32.84 -50.78
C SER A 1046 -23.31 -32.09 -50.45
N ALA A 1047 -23.36 -30.99 -49.70
CA ALA A 1047 -22.21 -30.09 -49.47
C ALA A 1047 -21.01 -30.69 -48.71
N GLU A 1048 -21.19 -31.82 -47.99
CA GLU A 1048 -20.13 -32.50 -47.22
C GLU A 1048 -19.76 -33.88 -47.81
N LYS A 1049 -20.23 -34.26 -49.02
CA LYS A 1049 -19.94 -35.59 -49.61
C LYS A 1049 -18.47 -35.85 -49.97
N ALA A 1050 -17.63 -34.81 -50.00
CA ALA A 1050 -16.22 -34.88 -50.39
C ALA A 1050 -15.26 -35.44 -49.32
N GLY A 1051 -15.78 -35.96 -48.20
CA GLY A 1051 -15.02 -36.83 -47.27
C GLY A 1051 -14.03 -36.16 -46.31
N SER A 1052 -13.77 -34.85 -46.42
CA SER A 1052 -12.92 -34.10 -45.47
C SER A 1052 -13.58 -32.78 -45.00
N PRO A 1053 -13.48 -32.43 -43.70
CA PRO A 1053 -13.87 -31.11 -43.19
C PRO A 1053 -13.11 -29.99 -43.89
N GLN A 1054 -13.82 -29.05 -44.53
CA GLN A 1054 -13.21 -27.89 -45.18
C GLN A 1054 -13.76 -26.57 -44.61
N TRP A 1055 -12.90 -25.55 -44.52
CA TRP A 1055 -13.37 -24.20 -44.23
C TRP A 1055 -14.21 -23.66 -45.39
N ALA A 1056 -15.31 -22.98 -45.08
CA ALA A 1056 -16.14 -22.37 -46.12
C ALA A 1056 -15.41 -21.16 -46.73
N SER A 1057 -15.33 -21.07 -48.06
CA SER A 1057 -14.72 -19.95 -48.79
C SER A 1057 -15.70 -18.78 -49.00
N ALA A 1058 -15.21 -17.59 -49.35
CA ALA A 1058 -16.08 -16.50 -49.79
C ALA A 1058 -16.80 -16.90 -51.10
N ASN A 1059 -18.12 -16.62 -51.20
CA ASN A 1059 -18.96 -17.08 -52.31
C ASN A 1059 -18.91 -18.59 -52.57
N ASP A 1060 -18.93 -19.38 -51.49
CA ASP A 1060 -18.88 -20.84 -51.56
C ASP A 1060 -19.98 -21.42 -52.47
N PRO A 1061 -19.62 -22.19 -53.52
CA PRO A 1061 -20.58 -22.71 -54.50
C PRO A 1061 -21.59 -23.70 -53.89
N ARG A 1062 -21.34 -24.17 -52.66
CA ARG A 1062 -22.25 -25.06 -51.92
C ARG A 1062 -23.44 -24.31 -51.32
N THR A 1063 -23.47 -22.98 -51.34
CA THR A 1063 -24.55 -22.16 -50.75
C THR A 1063 -25.79 -22.08 -51.64
N THR A 1064 -26.98 -22.16 -51.03
CA THR A 1064 -28.26 -22.03 -51.74
C THR A 1064 -28.65 -20.56 -51.93
N ARG A 1065 -29.73 -20.26 -52.68
CA ARG A 1065 -30.18 -18.87 -52.90
C ARG A 1065 -30.73 -18.27 -51.60
N VAL A 1066 -31.59 -19.02 -50.90
CA VAL A 1066 -32.06 -18.61 -49.56
C VAL A 1066 -30.87 -18.57 -48.59
N GLY A 1067 -30.00 -19.58 -48.69
CA GLY A 1067 -28.76 -19.72 -47.93
C GLY A 1067 -27.85 -18.48 -48.01
N SER A 1068 -27.69 -17.91 -49.19
CA SER A 1068 -26.91 -16.69 -49.40
C SER A 1068 -27.49 -15.51 -48.61
N VAL A 1069 -28.81 -15.31 -48.65
CA VAL A 1069 -29.48 -14.19 -47.95
C VAL A 1069 -29.40 -14.36 -46.43
N ILE A 1070 -29.69 -15.55 -45.90
CA ILE A 1070 -29.69 -15.76 -44.45
C ILE A 1070 -28.29 -15.70 -43.84
N ARG A 1071 -27.24 -16.04 -44.59
CA ARG A 1071 -25.83 -15.88 -44.16
C ARG A 1071 -25.37 -14.42 -44.18
N LYS A 1072 -25.89 -13.61 -45.13
CA LYS A 1072 -25.67 -12.15 -45.18
C LYS A 1072 -26.25 -11.46 -43.94
N LEU A 1073 -27.49 -11.82 -43.61
CA LEU A 1073 -28.23 -11.24 -42.48
C LEU A 1073 -27.93 -11.93 -41.14
N ARG A 1074 -27.06 -12.96 -41.11
CA ARG A 1074 -26.75 -13.80 -39.92
C ARG A 1074 -27.96 -14.50 -39.30
N ILE A 1075 -29.07 -14.58 -40.05
CA ILE A 1075 -30.29 -15.29 -39.64
C ILE A 1075 -30.00 -16.79 -39.51
N ASP A 1076 -29.03 -17.31 -40.26
CA ASP A 1076 -28.65 -18.73 -40.21
C ASP A 1076 -28.17 -19.22 -38.84
N GLU A 1077 -27.75 -18.28 -37.99
CA GLU A 1077 -27.23 -18.54 -36.65
C GLU A 1077 -28.26 -18.43 -35.53
N LEU A 1078 -29.45 -17.89 -35.79
CA LEU A 1078 -30.51 -17.73 -34.77
C LEU A 1078 -30.91 -19.04 -34.07
N PRO A 1079 -30.93 -20.21 -34.73
CA PRO A 1079 -31.23 -21.47 -34.03
C PRO A 1079 -30.25 -21.82 -32.90
N GLN A 1080 -29.04 -21.24 -32.88
CA GLN A 1080 -28.06 -21.41 -31.79
C GLN A 1080 -28.57 -20.87 -30.45
N ILE A 1081 -29.59 -19.99 -30.44
CA ILE A 1081 -30.25 -19.53 -29.22
C ILE A 1081 -30.80 -20.72 -28.43
N ILE A 1082 -31.26 -21.77 -29.10
CA ILE A 1082 -31.72 -23.01 -28.46
C ILE A 1082 -30.57 -23.71 -27.74
N ASN A 1083 -29.35 -23.70 -28.29
CA ASN A 1083 -28.16 -24.25 -27.62
C ASN A 1083 -27.79 -23.44 -26.36
N VAL A 1084 -28.02 -22.12 -26.37
CA VAL A 1084 -27.83 -21.28 -25.16
C VAL A 1084 -28.86 -21.60 -24.09
N LEU A 1085 -30.15 -21.74 -24.47
CA LEU A 1085 -31.22 -22.14 -23.55
C LEU A 1085 -31.01 -23.55 -22.96
N LYS A 1086 -30.39 -24.47 -23.71
CA LYS A 1086 -29.96 -25.79 -23.22
C LYS A 1086 -28.72 -25.75 -22.33
N GLY A 1087 -28.04 -24.61 -22.25
CA GLY A 1087 -26.81 -24.43 -21.49
C GLY A 1087 -25.55 -24.97 -22.15
N GLU A 1088 -25.59 -25.41 -23.40
CA GLU A 1088 -24.43 -25.89 -24.17
C GLU A 1088 -23.57 -24.72 -24.67
N MET A 1089 -24.22 -23.60 -24.97
CA MET A 1089 -23.59 -22.34 -25.39
C MET A 1089 -23.87 -21.21 -24.40
N SER A 1090 -23.17 -20.11 -24.61
CA SER A 1090 -23.41 -18.79 -24.01
C SER A 1090 -23.81 -17.82 -25.12
N PHE A 1091 -24.46 -16.70 -24.78
CA PHE A 1091 -24.78 -15.71 -25.80
C PHE A 1091 -23.50 -14.99 -26.27
N VAL A 1092 -22.61 -14.66 -25.32
CA VAL A 1092 -21.29 -14.05 -25.56
C VAL A 1092 -20.18 -14.99 -25.10
N GLY A 1093 -19.23 -15.29 -25.98
CA GLY A 1093 -18.06 -16.14 -25.71
C GLY A 1093 -17.25 -16.49 -26.97
N PRO A 1094 -16.10 -17.17 -26.83
CA PRO A 1094 -15.31 -17.62 -27.98
C PRO A 1094 -16.15 -18.49 -28.92
N ARG A 1095 -16.03 -18.27 -30.22
CA ARG A 1095 -16.83 -18.99 -31.21
C ARG A 1095 -16.39 -20.47 -31.31
N PRO A 1096 -17.30 -21.45 -31.31
CA PRO A 1096 -16.96 -22.87 -31.26
C PRO A 1096 -16.38 -23.40 -32.58
N GLU A 1097 -15.35 -24.24 -32.51
CA GLU A 1097 -14.67 -24.81 -33.69
C GLU A 1097 -14.91 -26.33 -33.85
N ARG A 1098 -14.76 -26.88 -35.07
CA ARG A 1098 -14.91 -28.33 -35.29
C ARG A 1098 -13.78 -29.10 -34.60
N PRO A 1099 -14.05 -30.27 -33.96
CA PRO A 1099 -13.02 -31.07 -33.30
C PRO A 1099 -11.79 -31.33 -34.16
N PHE A 1100 -11.99 -31.66 -35.44
CA PHE A 1100 -10.90 -31.86 -36.43
C PHE A 1100 -9.91 -30.69 -36.50
N PHE A 1101 -10.41 -29.45 -36.57
CA PHE A 1101 -9.54 -28.27 -36.62
C PHE A 1101 -8.95 -27.93 -35.24
N VAL A 1102 -9.67 -28.21 -34.14
CA VAL A 1102 -9.14 -28.02 -32.79
C VAL A 1102 -7.93 -28.92 -32.54
N GLU A 1103 -8.00 -30.19 -32.94
CA GLU A 1103 -6.86 -31.11 -32.81
C GLU A 1103 -5.64 -30.66 -33.62
N GLN A 1104 -5.84 -30.13 -34.83
CA GLN A 1104 -4.77 -29.55 -35.64
C GLN A 1104 -4.19 -28.29 -34.98
N LEU A 1105 -5.05 -27.34 -34.61
CA LEU A 1105 -4.64 -26.04 -34.07
C LEU A 1105 -3.98 -26.18 -32.68
N CYS A 1106 -4.35 -27.15 -31.86
CA CYS A 1106 -3.67 -27.42 -30.60
C CYS A 1106 -2.23 -27.94 -30.76
N LYS A 1107 -1.88 -28.51 -31.93
CA LYS A 1107 -0.50 -28.92 -32.24
C LYS A 1107 0.33 -27.75 -32.76
N GLU A 1108 -0.28 -26.85 -33.50
CA GLU A 1108 0.42 -25.75 -34.20
C GLU A 1108 0.44 -24.44 -33.40
N VAL A 1109 -0.58 -24.19 -32.57
CA VAL A 1109 -0.78 -22.92 -31.84
C VAL A 1109 -0.70 -23.14 -30.32
N PRO A 1110 0.29 -22.53 -29.64
CA PRO A 1110 0.41 -22.61 -28.18
C PRO A 1110 -0.84 -22.08 -27.47
N PHE A 1111 -1.22 -22.74 -26.38
CA PHE A 1111 -2.36 -22.37 -25.53
C PHE A 1111 -3.72 -22.33 -26.23
N TYR A 1112 -3.86 -22.88 -27.45
CA TYR A 1112 -5.13 -22.85 -28.19
C TYR A 1112 -6.31 -23.43 -27.38
N ASN A 1113 -6.07 -24.48 -26.61
CA ASN A 1113 -7.07 -25.11 -25.73
C ASN A 1113 -7.66 -24.17 -24.66
N MET A 1114 -6.96 -23.10 -24.28
CA MET A 1114 -7.40 -22.22 -23.19
C MET A 1114 -8.69 -21.47 -23.50
N ARG A 1115 -9.02 -21.26 -24.78
CA ARG A 1115 -10.31 -20.66 -25.19
C ARG A 1115 -11.52 -21.51 -24.80
N HIS A 1116 -11.32 -22.82 -24.60
CA HIS A 1116 -12.37 -23.76 -24.18
C HIS A 1116 -12.62 -23.76 -22.66
N SER A 1117 -11.90 -22.95 -21.87
CA SER A 1117 -12.16 -22.82 -20.43
C SER A 1117 -13.52 -22.17 -20.09
N VAL A 1118 -14.13 -21.47 -21.05
CA VAL A 1118 -15.45 -20.84 -20.96
C VAL A 1118 -16.42 -21.45 -21.97
N LYS A 1119 -17.72 -21.21 -21.80
CA LYS A 1119 -18.72 -21.67 -22.77
C LYS A 1119 -18.54 -20.93 -24.10
N PRO A 1120 -18.72 -21.63 -25.23
CA PRO A 1120 -18.67 -20.99 -26.53
C PRO A 1120 -19.85 -20.02 -26.73
N GLY A 1121 -19.61 -18.94 -27.47
CA GLY A 1121 -20.59 -17.89 -27.75
C GLY A 1121 -21.29 -18.01 -29.10
N ILE A 1122 -22.50 -17.43 -29.22
CA ILE A 1122 -23.08 -17.09 -30.54
C ILE A 1122 -22.29 -15.95 -31.17
N THR A 1123 -21.99 -14.92 -30.35
CA THR A 1123 -21.05 -13.83 -30.67
C THR A 1123 -19.88 -13.83 -29.70
N GLY A 1124 -18.78 -13.16 -30.04
CA GLY A 1124 -17.58 -13.10 -29.21
C GLY A 1124 -16.62 -11.99 -29.61
N MET A 1125 -15.64 -11.72 -28.76
CA MET A 1125 -14.67 -10.63 -28.92
C MET A 1125 -13.94 -10.70 -30.28
N ALA A 1126 -13.45 -11.87 -30.66
CA ALA A 1126 -12.79 -12.07 -31.95
C ALA A 1126 -13.72 -11.76 -33.14
N GLN A 1127 -15.02 -12.04 -33.03
CA GLN A 1127 -16.00 -11.82 -34.10
C GLN A 1127 -16.32 -10.33 -34.32
N VAL A 1128 -16.27 -9.51 -33.27
CA VAL A 1128 -16.52 -8.07 -33.37
C VAL A 1128 -15.26 -7.26 -33.74
N ARG A 1129 -14.07 -7.74 -33.36
CA ARG A 1129 -12.80 -7.03 -33.59
C ARG A 1129 -11.95 -7.54 -34.76
N TYR A 1130 -12.19 -8.75 -35.27
CA TYR A 1130 -11.39 -9.32 -36.36
C TYR A 1130 -12.27 -9.93 -37.46
N ALA A 1131 -11.97 -9.57 -38.71
CA ALA A 1131 -12.70 -10.08 -39.86
C ALA A 1131 -12.33 -11.53 -40.19
N TYR A 1132 -13.15 -12.17 -41.01
CA TYR A 1132 -13.06 -13.60 -41.31
C TYR A 1132 -11.71 -13.99 -41.91
N GLY A 1133 -11.22 -15.15 -41.49
CA GLY A 1133 -9.96 -15.74 -41.92
C GLY A 1133 -10.00 -17.27 -41.91
N ALA A 1134 -9.31 -17.90 -42.87
CA ALA A 1134 -9.35 -19.34 -43.19
C ALA A 1134 -7.93 -19.93 -43.26
N SER A 1135 -7.06 -19.52 -42.34
CA SER A 1135 -5.72 -20.06 -42.16
C SER A 1135 -5.40 -20.31 -40.68
N VAL A 1136 -4.24 -20.90 -40.40
CA VAL A 1136 -3.71 -21.13 -39.05
C VAL A 1136 -3.36 -19.79 -38.39
N GLU A 1137 -2.80 -18.85 -39.15
CA GLU A 1137 -2.48 -17.49 -38.70
C GLU A 1137 -3.75 -16.74 -38.29
N ASP A 1138 -4.84 -16.90 -39.04
CA ASP A 1138 -6.13 -16.33 -38.68
C ASP A 1138 -6.71 -16.93 -37.41
N ALA A 1139 -6.47 -18.23 -37.16
CA ALA A 1139 -6.87 -18.89 -35.93
C ALA A 1139 -6.05 -18.39 -34.73
N LEU A 1140 -4.74 -18.15 -34.91
CA LEU A 1140 -3.89 -17.50 -33.93
C LEU A 1140 -4.36 -16.08 -33.61
N GLN A 1141 -4.74 -15.29 -34.61
CA GLN A 1141 -5.22 -13.93 -34.41
C GLN A 1141 -6.55 -13.89 -33.63
N LYS A 1142 -7.48 -14.80 -33.95
CA LYS A 1142 -8.73 -14.96 -33.18
C LYS A 1142 -8.46 -15.41 -31.75
N LEU A 1143 -7.51 -16.33 -31.55
CA LEU A 1143 -7.14 -16.82 -30.23
C LEU A 1143 -6.68 -15.68 -29.32
N GLN A 1144 -5.91 -14.71 -29.81
CA GLN A 1144 -5.41 -13.59 -29.01
C GLN A 1144 -6.54 -12.74 -28.40
N TYR A 1145 -7.63 -12.52 -29.14
CA TYR A 1145 -8.84 -11.86 -28.64
C TYR A 1145 -9.65 -12.76 -27.70
N ASP A 1146 -9.74 -14.05 -28.01
CA ASP A 1146 -10.43 -15.00 -27.16
C ASP A 1146 -9.74 -15.17 -25.81
N LEU A 1147 -8.40 -15.18 -25.76
CA LEU A 1147 -7.62 -15.20 -24.52
C LEU A 1147 -7.82 -13.93 -23.71
N TYR A 1148 -7.88 -12.76 -24.36
CA TYR A 1148 -8.23 -11.51 -23.68
C TYR A 1148 -9.63 -11.59 -23.07
N TYR A 1149 -10.62 -12.12 -23.80
CA TYR A 1149 -11.95 -12.33 -23.27
C TYR A 1149 -11.94 -13.33 -22.10
N VAL A 1150 -11.25 -14.47 -22.21
CA VAL A 1150 -11.18 -15.45 -21.11
C VAL A 1150 -10.56 -14.84 -19.86
N LYS A 1151 -9.46 -14.09 -20.01
CA LYS A 1151 -8.79 -13.37 -18.93
C LYS A 1151 -9.69 -12.29 -18.32
N ASN A 1152 -10.39 -11.51 -19.12
CA ASN A 1152 -11.12 -10.34 -18.64
C ASN A 1152 -12.64 -10.53 -18.65
N ASN A 1153 -13.15 -11.76 -18.70
CA ASN A 1153 -14.59 -11.98 -18.90
C ASN A 1153 -15.41 -11.35 -17.75
N SER A 1154 -16.46 -10.63 -18.08
CA SER A 1154 -17.32 -9.97 -17.11
C SER A 1154 -18.64 -9.62 -17.79
N LEU A 1155 -19.70 -9.40 -17.02
CA LEU A 1155 -20.96 -8.93 -17.60
C LEU A 1155 -20.78 -7.57 -18.29
N PHE A 1156 -19.87 -6.74 -17.80
CA PHE A 1156 -19.52 -5.47 -18.43
C PHE A 1156 -18.89 -5.68 -19.81
N LEU A 1157 -17.90 -6.58 -19.93
CA LEU A 1157 -17.30 -6.93 -21.21
C LEU A 1157 -18.32 -7.55 -22.17
N ASP A 1158 -19.21 -8.40 -21.66
CA ASP A 1158 -20.28 -9.02 -22.44
C ASP A 1158 -21.22 -7.97 -23.04
N ILE A 1159 -21.63 -6.97 -22.24
CA ILE A 1159 -22.46 -5.86 -22.71
C ILE A 1159 -21.73 -5.06 -23.80
N LEU A 1160 -20.44 -4.76 -23.63
CA LEU A 1160 -19.65 -4.08 -24.66
C LEU A 1160 -19.60 -4.89 -25.97
N ILE A 1161 -19.36 -6.20 -25.89
CA ILE A 1161 -19.33 -7.08 -27.07
C ILE A 1161 -20.72 -7.13 -27.73
N LEU A 1162 -21.81 -7.16 -26.97
CA LEU A 1162 -23.17 -7.11 -27.52
C LEU A 1162 -23.45 -5.82 -28.28
N LEU A 1163 -23.09 -4.67 -27.70
CA LEU A 1163 -23.23 -3.37 -28.35
C LEU A 1163 -22.47 -3.31 -29.68
N GLU A 1164 -21.24 -3.82 -29.71
CA GLU A 1164 -20.45 -3.93 -30.95
C GLU A 1164 -21.03 -4.95 -31.93
N THR A 1165 -21.64 -6.04 -31.43
CA THR A 1165 -22.29 -7.06 -32.27
C THR A 1165 -23.46 -6.46 -33.04
N VAL A 1166 -24.26 -5.58 -32.41
CA VAL A 1166 -25.37 -4.88 -33.09
C VAL A 1166 -24.86 -4.08 -34.28
N GLN A 1167 -23.77 -3.33 -34.12
CA GLN A 1167 -23.12 -2.59 -35.20
C GLN A 1167 -22.69 -3.53 -36.34
N VAL A 1168 -22.04 -4.65 -36.01
CA VAL A 1168 -21.54 -5.63 -36.99
C VAL A 1168 -22.68 -6.24 -37.80
N VAL A 1169 -23.78 -6.60 -37.16
CA VAL A 1169 -24.97 -7.18 -37.82
C VAL A 1169 -25.71 -6.14 -38.67
N LEU A 1170 -25.98 -4.96 -38.14
CA LEU A 1170 -26.74 -3.91 -38.86
C LEU A 1170 -25.96 -3.32 -40.04
N LEU A 1171 -24.64 -3.16 -39.91
CA LEU A 1171 -23.79 -2.61 -40.97
C LEU A 1171 -23.23 -3.69 -41.91
N GLY A 1172 -23.55 -4.97 -41.68
CA GLY A 1172 -23.06 -6.09 -42.49
C GLY A 1172 -21.54 -6.25 -42.49
N LYS A 1173 -20.83 -5.74 -41.48
CA LYS A 1173 -19.36 -5.84 -41.40
C LYS A 1173 -18.98 -7.33 -41.25
N GLY A 1174 -18.27 -7.88 -42.23
CA GLY A 1174 -17.92 -9.30 -42.27
C GLY A 1174 -19.04 -10.25 -42.75
N ALA A 1175 -20.18 -9.73 -43.20
CA ALA A 1175 -21.17 -10.52 -43.96
C ALA A 1175 -20.59 -10.93 -45.33
N ARG A 1176 -20.98 -12.10 -45.84
CA ARG A 1176 -20.56 -12.64 -47.15
C ARG A 1176 -21.67 -12.47 -48.17
#